data_AF-A0A8S9LMN9-F1
#
_entry.id   AF-A0A8S9LMN9-F1
#
_cell.length_a   1.000
_cell.length_b   1.000
_cell.length_c   1.000
_cell.angle_alpha   90.00
_cell.angle_beta   90.00
_cell.angle_gamma   90.00
#
_symmetry.space_group_name_H-M   'P 1'
#
loop_
_entity.id
_entity.type
_entity.pdbx_description
1 polymer ?
#
loop_
_entity_poly.entity_id
_entity_poly.type
_entity_poly.pdbx_seq_one_letter_code
_entity_poly.pdbx_strand_id
1 'polypeptide(L)'
;MGTTLVLTKILCFLLITMVIGSAMIQCSITYDKKAIVINGHRRILLSGSIHYPRSTPEMWEDLIKKAKDGGLDVIDTYVFWNGHEPSPGTYDFKGRYDLVRFIKTVQEVGLYVHLRIGPYVCAEWNFGGFPVWLKYVPGISFRSDNGPFKAAMQGFTQKIVQMMKEHRFFALQGGPIILSQIENEFGPELKALGPAGHSYINWAAKMAVGLDTGVPWVMCKEDDAPDPIINACNGFYCDYFTPNKPYKPKMWTEAWSGWFTEFGGTIPKRPVEDLAFGVTRFIQKGGSYINYYMYHGGTNFGRTAGGPFITTSYDYDAPIDEYGLVQEPKYSHLKQLHQAIKQCESALVSSEPKVTKLGNYEEAHVFSAGKGSCVAFLSNYHMNAPAKVVFNNRHYTLPAWSTSILPDCRNVVFNTATVVAKTSQVQMVPSGSILYSVGRYDEDIATYGDRGTITALGLLEQINVTRDTSDYLWYITSVDIKASESFLRGGKWPTLTVDSAGHAVHVFVNGHFYGSAFGTRENRRFSFSAPVNLRGGANRIALLSVAVGLPNVGPHFETWATGIVGSVALHGLDGGNKDLSRQTWTYQVGLRGEAMNLISPSEASSDDWIKGSLAKQNKQPLTWYKINTCNGFYCDYFTPNKPYKPTMWTEAWPGWFTLFGGTIRKRPVEDLAFGVTRFIQNGGSYINYYMYHGGTNFGRTAGGPFITTSYDYDAPIDEYGLVQEPKYSHLKQLHQAIKHCESALVSSDATVTKLGSYGEAHVFSAGKGSCAAFLSNYHMNAPAKVVFNKRQYTLPAWSTSILPDCENVVYSTATVVAKSSNVEMVPSGSVLYSVARYDEDIATYGDRGTITALGLLDQINVTRDTNDYLWYITSVDIKESESFLRGGKWPTLTVDSAGHAVHVFVNGHFYGSAFGTRENRKVSFSAPVNLRGGANRVALLSVAVGLPNDGPHFETWATGVVGSVALHGLDEGNKDLSRQKWAYQVGLRGEALNLISPTEASSVDWIKGSLAKQNKQPLTWYKAYFDSPRGNEPLALDLESMGKGQAWINGESLGRYWTTIAKGNCGSCNYAGAYRQANCQSGCGEPTQRWYHVPRSWLKPRGNLLVLFEELGGDISKVSVVKRSSVH
;
A
#
# COMPACT_ATOMS: atom_id res chain seq x y z
N MET A 1 46.40 51.84 -23.20
CA MET A 1 45.57 51.58 -22.00
C MET A 1 44.11 52.06 -22.12
N GLY A 2 43.64 52.58 -23.26
CA GLY A 2 42.26 53.10 -23.39
C GLY A 2 41.21 52.13 -23.94
N THR A 3 41.60 51.10 -24.69
CA THR A 3 40.67 50.20 -25.40
C THR A 3 40.19 49.01 -24.58
N THR A 4 41.00 48.51 -23.64
CA THR A 4 40.63 47.39 -22.76
C THR A 4 39.60 47.77 -21.69
N LEU A 5 39.59 49.02 -21.24
CA LEU A 5 38.64 49.49 -20.22
C LEU A 5 37.21 49.67 -20.77
N VAL A 6 37.08 49.96 -22.06
CA VAL A 6 35.77 50.15 -22.72
C VAL A 6 35.10 48.81 -23.02
N LEU A 7 35.85 47.80 -23.48
CA LEU A 7 35.31 46.44 -23.66
C LEU A 7 34.83 45.83 -22.34
N THR A 8 35.58 46.04 -21.25
CA THR A 8 35.23 45.48 -19.93
C THR A 8 33.95 46.13 -19.36
N LYS A 9 33.74 47.44 -19.61
CA LYS A 9 32.52 48.15 -19.22
C LYS A 9 31.31 47.75 -20.06
N ILE A 10 31.48 47.52 -21.37
CA ILE A 10 30.41 47.04 -22.26
C ILE A 10 30.01 45.60 -21.91
N LEU A 11 30.98 44.73 -21.60
CA LEU A 11 30.70 43.35 -21.19
C LEU A 11 30.01 43.29 -19.82
N CYS A 12 30.44 44.13 -18.85
CA CYS A 12 29.75 44.25 -17.56
C CYS A 12 28.35 44.84 -17.71
N PHE A 13 28.14 45.83 -18.60
CA PHE A 13 26.81 46.38 -18.85
C PHE A 13 25.88 45.36 -19.53
N LEU A 14 26.40 44.56 -20.48
CA LEU A 14 25.68 43.46 -21.12
C LEU A 14 25.33 42.34 -20.12
N LEU A 15 26.25 41.97 -19.23
CA LEU A 15 26.01 41.00 -18.14
C LEU A 15 25.00 41.54 -17.12
N ILE A 16 25.08 42.82 -16.76
CA ILE A 16 24.11 43.47 -15.86
C ILE A 16 22.74 43.59 -16.55
N THR A 17 22.66 43.84 -17.86
CA THR A 17 21.38 43.79 -18.59
C THR A 17 20.86 42.36 -18.81
N MET A 18 21.70 41.33 -18.82
CA MET A 18 21.26 39.93 -18.81
C MET A 18 20.79 39.48 -17.42
N VAL A 19 21.40 40.01 -16.35
CA VAL A 19 21.05 39.74 -14.94
C VAL A 19 19.84 40.58 -14.47
N ILE A 20 19.61 41.76 -15.05
CA ILE A 20 18.42 42.60 -14.79
C ILE A 20 17.30 42.29 -15.81
N GLY A 21 17.63 41.76 -16.99
CA GLY A 21 16.70 41.29 -18.02
C GLY A 21 16.10 39.91 -17.75
N SER A 22 16.50 39.25 -16.66
CA SER A 22 15.66 38.24 -16.02
C SER A 22 14.55 38.98 -15.29
N ALA A 23 13.58 39.49 -16.06
CA ALA A 23 12.30 39.88 -15.50
C ALA A 23 11.89 38.75 -14.56
N MET A 24 11.62 39.07 -13.29
CA MET A 24 10.97 38.13 -12.39
C MET A 24 9.75 37.61 -13.13
N ILE A 25 9.81 36.40 -13.68
CA ILE A 25 8.63 35.73 -14.23
C ILE A 25 7.84 35.40 -12.99
N GLN A 26 7.00 36.34 -12.58
CA GLN A 26 6.09 36.18 -11.49
C GLN A 26 5.08 35.13 -11.97
N CYS A 27 5.30 33.88 -11.56
CA CYS A 27 4.38 32.80 -11.82
C CYS A 27 3.01 33.26 -11.31
N SER A 28 2.02 33.37 -12.18
CA SER A 28 0.71 33.92 -11.83
C SER A 28 -0.38 33.10 -12.49
N ILE A 29 -1.32 32.63 -11.66
CA ILE A 29 -2.54 31.97 -12.11
C ILE A 29 -3.71 32.87 -11.75
N THR A 30 -4.34 33.44 -12.78
CA THR A 30 -5.51 34.33 -12.64
C THR A 30 -6.58 33.93 -13.64
N TYR A 31 -7.68 34.68 -13.74
CA TYR A 31 -8.71 34.44 -14.73
C TYR A 31 -9.40 35.74 -15.12
N ASP A 32 -10.06 35.71 -16.28
CA ASP A 32 -11.02 36.72 -16.69
C ASP A 32 -12.22 36.05 -17.38
N LYS A 33 -13.11 36.87 -17.97
CA LYS A 33 -14.32 36.38 -18.63
C LYS A 33 -14.05 35.35 -19.74
N LYS A 34 -12.84 35.34 -20.30
CA LYS A 34 -12.47 34.47 -21.43
C LYS A 34 -11.88 33.15 -20.95
N ALA A 35 -10.90 33.18 -20.06
CA ALA A 35 -10.15 31.98 -19.71
C ALA A 35 -9.38 32.10 -18.38
N ILE A 36 -8.87 30.95 -17.93
CA ILE A 36 -7.73 30.94 -17.01
C ILE A 36 -6.51 31.54 -17.72
N VAL A 37 -5.79 32.39 -17.01
CA VAL A 37 -4.59 33.10 -17.46
C VAL A 37 -3.40 32.52 -16.70
N ILE A 38 -2.50 31.86 -17.43
CA ILE A 38 -1.27 31.26 -16.91
C ILE A 38 -0.10 32.13 -17.38
N ASN A 39 0.60 32.76 -16.45
CA ASN A 39 1.75 33.63 -16.73
C ASN A 39 1.45 34.72 -17.78
N GLY A 40 0.29 35.37 -17.65
CA GLY A 40 -0.17 36.43 -18.57
C GLY A 40 -0.80 35.93 -19.88
N HIS A 41 -0.85 34.62 -20.13
CA HIS A 41 -1.42 34.04 -21.33
C HIS A 41 -2.76 33.34 -21.04
N ARG A 42 -3.83 33.77 -21.70
CA ARG A 42 -5.11 33.04 -21.74
C ARG A 42 -4.92 31.71 -22.46
N ARG A 43 -5.47 30.63 -21.91
CA ARG A 43 -5.35 29.27 -22.47
C ARG A 43 -6.70 28.60 -22.59
N ILE A 44 -6.88 27.79 -23.64
CA ILE A 44 -7.93 26.76 -23.66
C ILE A 44 -7.33 25.53 -23.00
N LEU A 45 -7.84 25.11 -21.84
CA LEU A 45 -7.30 24.00 -21.07
C LEU A 45 -8.14 22.74 -21.28
N LEU A 46 -7.48 21.69 -21.77
CA LEU A 46 -8.05 20.36 -21.93
C LEU A 46 -7.60 19.50 -20.75
N SER A 47 -8.55 18.99 -19.97
CA SER A 47 -8.31 18.25 -18.73
C SER A 47 -8.92 16.86 -18.80
N GLY A 48 -8.39 15.93 -18.01
CA GLY A 48 -8.95 14.59 -17.87
C GLY A 48 -8.81 14.06 -16.46
N SER A 49 -9.90 13.50 -15.93
CA SER A 49 -9.89 12.90 -14.60
C SER A 49 -9.18 11.55 -14.60
N ILE A 50 -8.20 11.42 -13.70
CA ILE A 50 -7.49 10.18 -13.36
C ILE A 50 -7.40 10.11 -11.83
N HIS A 51 -8.09 9.14 -11.23
CA HIS A 51 -8.11 8.98 -9.77
C HIS A 51 -7.01 8.00 -9.34
N TYR A 52 -5.97 8.53 -8.69
CA TYR A 52 -4.78 7.76 -8.33
C TYR A 52 -5.07 6.47 -7.52
N PRO A 53 -6.07 6.39 -6.61
CA PRO A 53 -6.32 5.14 -5.89
C PRO A 53 -6.94 4.04 -6.76
N ARG A 54 -7.54 4.38 -7.91
CA ARG A 54 -8.17 3.41 -8.83
C ARG A 54 -7.17 2.75 -9.79
N SER A 55 -5.88 2.95 -9.60
CA SER A 55 -4.81 2.30 -10.34
C SER A 55 -3.62 2.03 -9.43
N THR A 56 -2.75 1.09 -9.82
CA THR A 56 -1.53 0.85 -9.02
C THR A 56 -0.52 1.99 -9.25
N PRO A 57 0.37 2.27 -8.28
CA PRO A 57 1.38 3.32 -8.44
C PRO A 57 2.29 3.16 -9.65
N GLU A 58 2.47 1.93 -10.12
CA GLU A 58 3.27 1.57 -11.29
C GLU A 58 2.60 1.97 -12.61
N MET A 59 1.27 2.08 -12.64
CA MET A 59 0.53 2.48 -13.84
C MET A 59 0.50 4.00 -14.05
N TRP A 60 0.64 4.79 -12.98
CA TRP A 60 0.38 6.24 -13.02
C TRP A 60 1.18 6.97 -14.09
N GLU A 61 2.48 6.72 -14.19
CA GLU A 61 3.35 7.41 -15.16
C GLU A 61 2.89 7.14 -16.60
N ASP A 62 2.56 5.89 -16.93
CA ASP A 62 2.11 5.50 -18.26
C ASP A 62 0.72 6.08 -18.60
N LEU A 63 -0.21 6.06 -17.65
CA LEU A 63 -1.53 6.68 -17.80
C LEU A 63 -1.42 8.20 -18.05
N ILE A 64 -0.58 8.89 -17.28
CA ILE A 64 -0.35 10.34 -17.39
C ILE A 64 0.35 10.67 -18.73
N LYS A 65 1.30 9.84 -19.18
CA LYS A 65 1.92 9.99 -20.51
C LYS A 65 0.91 9.83 -21.64
N LYS A 66 0.04 8.82 -21.60
CA LYS A 66 -1.05 8.65 -22.57
C LYS A 66 -2.03 9.83 -22.54
N ALA A 67 -2.35 10.36 -21.37
CA ALA A 67 -3.15 11.57 -21.24
C ALA A 67 -2.50 12.78 -21.92
N LYS A 68 -1.19 12.99 -21.70
CA LYS A 68 -0.41 14.03 -22.38
C LYS A 68 -0.37 13.83 -23.89
N ASP A 69 -0.09 12.60 -24.35
CA ASP A 69 -0.03 12.25 -25.76
C ASP A 69 -1.40 12.35 -26.45
N GLY A 70 -2.48 12.21 -25.69
CA GLY A 70 -3.85 12.47 -26.11
C GLY A 70 -4.15 13.96 -26.29
N GLY A 71 -3.27 14.85 -25.87
CA GLY A 71 -3.39 16.30 -26.03
C GLY A 71 -3.97 17.03 -24.81
N LEU A 72 -4.02 16.39 -23.64
CA LEU A 72 -4.43 17.07 -22.41
C LEU A 72 -3.33 18.02 -21.90
N ASP A 73 -3.75 19.11 -21.26
CA ASP A 73 -2.89 20.06 -20.55
C ASP A 73 -2.91 19.83 -19.02
N VAL A 74 -4.01 19.26 -18.49
CA VAL A 74 -4.28 19.17 -17.06
C VAL A 74 -4.74 17.75 -16.67
N ILE A 75 -4.25 17.24 -15.54
CA ILE A 75 -4.84 16.07 -14.86
C ILE A 75 -5.73 16.56 -13.73
N ASP A 76 -6.95 16.05 -13.72
CA ASP A 76 -7.93 16.27 -12.66
C ASP A 76 -7.95 15.07 -11.71
N THR A 77 -7.94 15.30 -10.40
CA THR A 77 -8.02 14.20 -9.44
C THR A 77 -8.71 14.61 -8.14
N TYR A 78 -9.54 13.72 -7.61
CA TYR A 78 -10.13 13.84 -6.28
C TYR A 78 -9.17 13.42 -5.17
N VAL A 79 -9.36 13.95 -3.97
CA VAL A 79 -8.70 13.48 -2.75
C VAL A 79 -9.70 12.71 -1.87
N PHE A 80 -9.47 11.42 -1.66
CA PHE A 80 -10.42 10.52 -1.03
C PHE A 80 -10.23 10.47 0.49
N TRP A 81 -11.01 11.26 1.24
CA TRP A 81 -10.84 11.43 2.70
C TRP A 81 -10.87 10.11 3.46
N ASN A 82 -11.82 9.20 3.17
CA ASN A 82 -11.91 7.91 3.84
C ASN A 82 -10.66 7.03 3.67
N GLY A 83 -9.99 7.11 2.53
CA GLY A 83 -8.72 6.43 2.29
C GLY A 83 -7.55 7.09 3.02
N HIS A 84 -7.59 8.41 3.14
CA HIS A 84 -6.54 9.19 3.79
C HIS A 84 -6.66 9.31 5.29
N GLU A 85 -7.84 9.14 5.88
CA GLU A 85 -8.07 9.21 7.32
C GLU A 85 -8.99 8.06 7.75
N PRO A 86 -8.51 6.79 7.67
CA PRO A 86 -9.32 5.60 7.97
C PRO A 86 -9.82 5.58 9.42
N SER A 87 -9.14 6.27 10.33
CA SER A 87 -9.60 6.53 11.70
C SER A 87 -9.26 7.97 12.11
N PRO A 88 -10.01 8.58 13.05
CA PRO A 88 -9.84 9.99 13.38
C PRO A 88 -8.39 10.32 13.77
N GLY A 89 -7.78 11.30 13.09
CA GLY A 89 -6.41 11.77 13.32
C GLY A 89 -5.30 10.85 12.80
N THR A 90 -5.62 9.68 12.25
CA THR A 90 -4.62 8.75 11.68
C THR A 90 -4.65 8.85 10.17
N TYR A 91 -3.58 9.40 9.59
CA TYR A 91 -3.50 9.63 8.15
C TYR A 91 -2.70 8.57 7.40
N ASP A 92 -3.15 8.19 6.20
CA ASP A 92 -2.43 7.32 5.26
C ASP A 92 -2.20 8.01 3.90
N PHE A 93 -0.94 8.08 3.50
CA PHE A 93 -0.51 8.62 2.20
C PHE A 93 0.50 7.68 1.53
N LYS A 94 0.37 6.36 1.75
CA LYS A 94 1.27 5.34 1.18
C LYS A 94 0.59 4.54 0.08
N GLY A 95 1.39 3.82 -0.72
CA GLY A 95 0.89 2.91 -1.74
C GLY A 95 -0.03 3.61 -2.74
N ARG A 96 -1.24 3.05 -2.95
CA ARG A 96 -2.27 3.64 -3.84
C ARG A 96 -2.82 4.98 -3.33
N TYR A 97 -2.58 5.33 -2.06
CA TYR A 97 -2.97 6.61 -1.49
C TYR A 97 -1.81 7.62 -1.43
N ASP A 98 -0.68 7.38 -2.12
CA ASP A 98 0.43 8.34 -2.19
C ASP A 98 0.12 9.48 -3.16
N LEU A 99 -0.65 10.46 -2.66
CA LEU A 99 -1.03 11.67 -3.39
C LEU A 99 0.19 12.49 -3.79
N VAL A 100 1.21 12.59 -2.93
CA VAL A 100 2.42 13.38 -3.18
C VAL A 100 3.18 12.82 -4.38
N ARG A 101 3.39 11.50 -4.42
CA ARG A 101 4.01 10.83 -5.56
C ARG A 101 3.21 11.03 -6.84
N PHE A 102 1.88 10.87 -6.78
CA PHE A 102 1.03 11.06 -7.96
C PHE A 102 1.16 12.48 -8.54
N ILE A 103 1.03 13.53 -7.71
CA ILE A 103 1.17 14.93 -8.15
C ILE A 103 2.57 15.21 -8.71
N LYS A 104 3.60 14.66 -8.07
CA LYS A 104 4.98 14.75 -8.57
C LYS A 104 5.13 14.11 -9.95
N THR A 105 4.54 12.94 -10.18
CA THR A 105 4.56 12.28 -11.49
C THR A 105 3.85 13.13 -12.57
N VAL A 106 2.73 13.77 -12.24
CA VAL A 106 2.06 14.71 -13.16
C VAL A 106 2.99 15.87 -13.54
N GLN A 107 3.69 16.45 -12.56
CA GLN A 107 4.67 17.51 -12.77
C GLN A 107 5.85 17.06 -13.66
N GLU A 108 6.41 15.88 -13.39
CA GLU A 108 7.55 15.31 -14.14
C GLU A 108 7.19 15.03 -15.61
N VAL A 109 5.97 14.56 -15.87
CA VAL A 109 5.45 14.39 -17.24
C VAL A 109 5.16 15.76 -17.88
N GLY A 110 5.02 16.84 -17.10
CA GLY A 110 4.86 18.21 -17.59
C GLY A 110 3.41 18.59 -17.89
N LEU A 111 2.46 18.07 -17.11
CA LEU A 111 1.06 18.49 -17.11
C LEU A 111 0.76 19.32 -15.87
N TYR A 112 -0.31 20.13 -15.92
CA TYR A 112 -0.84 20.82 -14.75
C TYR A 112 -1.80 19.93 -13.95
N VAL A 113 -2.18 20.38 -12.77
CA VAL A 113 -3.15 19.70 -11.90
C VAL A 113 -4.33 20.62 -11.55
N HIS A 114 -5.54 20.08 -11.67
CA HIS A 114 -6.73 20.56 -10.97
C HIS A 114 -7.00 19.63 -9.78
N LEU A 115 -6.69 20.10 -8.57
CA LEU A 115 -6.79 19.27 -7.37
C LEU A 115 -8.17 19.45 -6.72
N ARG A 116 -9.00 18.41 -6.77
CA ARG A 116 -10.34 18.42 -6.19
C ARG A 116 -10.29 17.85 -4.78
N ILE A 117 -10.14 18.72 -3.79
CA ILE A 117 -9.86 18.34 -2.40
C ILE A 117 -11.09 17.70 -1.73
N GLY A 118 -12.31 18.01 -2.20
CA GLY A 118 -13.56 17.55 -1.60
C GLY A 118 -13.95 18.44 -0.41
N PRO A 119 -14.21 17.90 0.80
CA PRO A 119 -13.96 16.51 1.19
C PRO A 119 -15.02 15.51 0.73
N TYR A 120 -16.22 15.97 0.36
CA TYR A 120 -17.17 15.15 -0.38
C TYR A 120 -16.72 15.07 -1.84
N VAL A 121 -16.58 13.86 -2.38
CA VAL A 121 -16.15 13.65 -3.77
C VAL A 121 -17.22 13.01 -4.64
N CYS A 122 -18.25 12.41 -4.04
CA CYS A 122 -19.14 11.45 -4.69
C CYS A 122 -18.33 10.31 -5.33
N ALA A 123 -17.85 10.56 -6.57
CA ALA A 123 -16.94 9.74 -7.36
C ALA A 123 -17.34 8.27 -7.51
N GLU A 124 -18.61 7.96 -7.25
CA GLU A 124 -19.10 6.60 -7.06
C GLU A 124 -18.21 5.80 -6.11
N TRP A 125 -17.75 6.47 -5.05
CA TRP A 125 -16.83 5.96 -4.05
C TRP A 125 -17.55 5.71 -2.74
N ASN A 126 -17.05 4.76 -1.95
CA ASN A 126 -17.68 4.34 -0.70
C ASN A 126 -17.94 5.56 0.20
N PHE A 127 -19.21 5.73 0.60
CA PHE A 127 -19.70 6.84 1.42
C PHE A 127 -19.39 8.25 0.87
N GLY A 128 -19.23 8.36 -0.45
CA GLY A 128 -18.93 9.62 -1.14
C GLY A 128 -17.56 10.21 -0.81
N GLY A 129 -16.64 9.37 -0.33
CA GLY A 129 -15.32 9.77 0.15
C GLY A 129 -15.25 10.11 1.64
N PHE A 130 -16.37 10.16 2.37
CA PHE A 130 -16.32 10.40 3.80
C PHE A 130 -15.91 9.15 4.58
N PRO A 131 -15.05 9.28 5.61
CA PRO A 131 -14.79 8.16 6.49
C PRO A 131 -16.04 7.81 7.31
N VAL A 132 -16.31 6.52 7.47
CA VAL A 132 -17.51 6.03 8.16
C VAL A 132 -17.55 6.46 9.63
N TRP A 133 -16.40 6.65 10.28
CA TRP A 133 -16.35 7.15 11.65
C TRP A 133 -16.99 8.54 11.81
N LEU A 134 -17.03 9.35 10.74
CA LEU A 134 -17.57 10.70 10.78
C LEU A 134 -19.06 10.72 11.12
N LYS A 135 -19.82 9.71 10.65
CA LYS A 135 -21.25 9.53 10.95
C LYS A 135 -21.55 9.43 12.45
N TYR A 136 -20.56 9.04 13.27
CA TYR A 136 -20.75 8.82 14.70
C TYR A 136 -20.29 9.98 15.58
N VAL A 137 -19.84 11.07 14.96
CA VAL A 137 -19.56 12.30 15.69
C VAL A 137 -20.89 12.87 16.21
N PRO A 138 -21.02 13.16 17.52
CA PRO A 138 -22.26 13.69 18.07
C PRO A 138 -22.71 14.98 17.38
N GLY A 139 -23.99 15.03 16.97
CA GLY A 139 -24.56 16.19 16.28
C GLY A 139 -24.10 16.38 14.84
N ILE A 140 -23.43 15.39 14.24
CA ILE A 140 -23.01 15.44 12.84
C ILE A 140 -24.24 15.40 11.92
N SER A 141 -24.15 16.17 10.84
CA SER A 141 -25.01 16.03 9.68
C SER A 141 -24.14 16.33 8.47
N PHE A 142 -24.17 15.47 7.46
CA PHE A 142 -23.25 15.64 6.35
C PHE A 142 -23.69 16.80 5.45
N ARG A 143 -22.70 17.54 4.97
CA ARG A 143 -22.89 18.63 3.98
C ARG A 143 -23.95 19.64 4.41
N SER A 144 -23.98 19.99 5.69
CA SER A 144 -24.93 20.94 6.26
C SER A 144 -24.27 21.93 7.21
N ASP A 145 -24.98 23.00 7.56
CA ASP A 145 -24.46 24.08 8.40
C ASP A 145 -24.45 23.72 9.90
N ASN A 146 -23.72 22.66 10.27
CA ASN A 146 -23.53 22.25 11.65
C ASN A 146 -22.05 22.35 12.06
N GLY A 147 -21.80 22.65 13.33
CA GLY A 147 -20.44 22.82 13.88
C GLY A 147 -19.53 21.60 13.67
N PRO A 148 -19.96 20.38 14.04
CA PRO A 148 -19.13 19.18 13.93
C PRO A 148 -18.64 18.89 12.51
N PHE A 149 -19.52 18.97 11.50
CA PHE A 149 -19.15 18.67 10.12
C PHE A 149 -18.20 19.73 9.56
N LYS A 150 -18.49 21.01 9.81
CA LYS A 150 -17.62 22.13 9.41
C LYS A 150 -16.21 22.00 10.00
N ALA A 151 -16.10 21.65 11.28
CA ALA A 151 -14.81 21.46 11.94
C ALA A 151 -14.01 20.30 11.31
N ALA A 152 -14.65 19.16 11.06
CA ALA A 152 -14.00 18.00 10.45
C ALA A 152 -13.57 18.28 9.00
N MET A 153 -14.46 18.88 8.19
CA MET A 153 -14.17 19.30 6.82
C MET A 153 -13.00 20.30 6.77
N GLN A 154 -12.99 21.28 7.68
CA GLN A 154 -11.91 22.25 7.77
C GLN A 154 -10.58 21.57 8.10
N GLY A 155 -10.55 20.68 9.10
CA GLY A 155 -9.35 19.95 9.50
C GLY A 155 -8.74 19.14 8.36
N PHE A 156 -9.56 18.37 7.64
CA PHE A 156 -9.10 17.59 6.49
C PHE A 156 -8.62 18.48 5.34
N THR A 157 -9.40 19.51 4.97
CA THR A 157 -9.02 20.42 3.87
C THR A 157 -7.72 21.15 4.19
N GLN A 158 -7.56 21.65 5.42
CA GLN A 158 -6.32 22.28 5.90
C GLN A 158 -5.14 21.33 5.82
N LYS A 159 -5.30 20.07 6.26
CA LYS A 159 -4.26 19.05 6.19
C LYS A 159 -3.75 18.85 4.75
N ILE A 160 -4.67 18.68 3.79
CA ILE A 160 -4.31 18.48 2.38
C ILE A 160 -3.65 19.72 1.80
N VAL A 161 -4.21 20.92 2.01
CA VAL A 161 -3.60 22.16 1.51
C VAL A 161 -2.21 22.38 2.10
N GLN A 162 -2.05 22.19 3.40
CA GLN A 162 -0.77 22.37 4.07
C GLN A 162 0.28 21.38 3.53
N MET A 163 -0.09 20.12 3.33
CA MET A 163 0.79 19.12 2.72
C MET A 163 1.20 19.52 1.29
N MET A 164 0.27 20.00 0.47
CA MET A 164 0.58 20.48 -0.88
C MET A 164 1.49 21.71 -0.85
N LYS A 165 1.32 22.61 0.13
CA LYS A 165 2.20 23.78 0.35
C LYS A 165 3.61 23.38 0.78
N GLU A 166 3.74 22.42 1.69
CA GLU A 166 5.02 21.90 2.18
C GLU A 166 5.84 21.27 1.06
N HIS A 167 5.18 20.53 0.17
CA HIS A 167 5.78 19.97 -1.04
C HIS A 167 5.92 20.97 -2.20
N ARG A 168 5.49 22.23 -2.02
CA ARG A 168 5.59 23.31 -3.00
C ARG A 168 4.84 23.02 -4.31
N PHE A 169 3.72 22.31 -4.25
CA PHE A 169 3.00 21.88 -5.43
C PHE A 169 2.03 22.92 -6.03
N PHE A 170 1.72 24.01 -5.32
CA PHE A 170 0.96 25.10 -5.92
C PHE A 170 1.79 25.88 -6.94
N ALA A 171 1.18 26.34 -8.03
CA ALA A 171 1.87 26.98 -9.15
C ALA A 171 2.73 28.19 -8.73
N LEU A 172 2.26 29.00 -7.77
CA LEU A 172 3.06 30.12 -7.24
C LEU A 172 4.36 29.67 -6.54
N GLN A 173 4.43 28.42 -6.07
CA GLN A 173 5.60 27.83 -5.41
C GLN A 173 6.51 27.08 -6.39
N GLY A 174 6.12 26.98 -7.67
CA GLY A 174 6.80 26.25 -8.74
C GLY A 174 6.21 24.88 -9.08
N GLY A 175 5.07 24.50 -8.49
CA GLY A 175 4.44 23.20 -8.70
C GLY A 175 3.37 23.16 -9.81
N PRO A 176 2.75 21.99 -10.05
CA PRO A 176 1.81 21.81 -11.16
C PRO A 176 0.36 22.24 -10.86
N ILE A 177 -0.02 22.44 -9.58
CA ILE A 177 -1.41 22.71 -9.20
C ILE A 177 -1.79 24.14 -9.59
N ILE A 178 -2.73 24.28 -10.53
CA ILE A 178 -3.23 25.56 -11.05
C ILE A 178 -4.66 25.88 -10.63
N LEU A 179 -5.41 24.90 -10.13
CA LEU A 179 -6.78 25.06 -9.66
C LEU A 179 -7.01 24.18 -8.44
N SER A 180 -7.83 24.65 -7.51
CA SER A 180 -8.32 23.88 -6.36
C SER A 180 -9.84 23.83 -6.36
N GLN A 181 -10.44 22.70 -5.99
CA GLN A 181 -11.88 22.59 -5.81
C GLN A 181 -12.24 22.28 -4.36
N ILE A 182 -13.27 22.95 -3.87
CA ILE A 182 -13.92 22.66 -2.57
C ILE A 182 -15.38 22.24 -2.83
N GLU A 183 -15.87 21.29 -2.03
CA GLU A 183 -17.18 20.64 -2.25
C GLU A 183 -17.28 19.94 -3.61
N ASN A 184 -18.41 19.27 -3.84
CA ASN A 184 -18.71 18.60 -5.09
C ASN A 184 -20.22 18.51 -5.37
N GLU A 185 -20.69 19.13 -6.46
CA GLU A 185 -22.09 19.08 -6.91
C GLU A 185 -23.12 19.43 -5.82
N PHE A 186 -22.90 20.50 -5.05
CA PHE A 186 -23.78 20.86 -3.92
C PHE A 186 -25.05 21.61 -4.33
N GLY A 187 -25.18 22.07 -5.58
CA GLY A 187 -26.33 22.88 -6.02
C GLY A 187 -27.72 22.28 -5.76
N PRO A 188 -27.97 20.97 -5.98
CA PRO A 188 -29.23 20.34 -5.62
C PRO A 188 -29.52 20.36 -4.11
N GLU A 189 -28.52 20.07 -3.28
CA GLU A 189 -28.59 20.10 -1.81
C GLU A 189 -28.78 21.52 -1.28
N LEU A 190 -28.12 22.51 -1.88
CA LEU A 190 -28.33 23.93 -1.59
C LEU A 190 -29.82 24.29 -1.72
N LYS A 191 -30.46 23.87 -2.82
CA LYS A 191 -31.89 24.11 -3.07
C LYS A 191 -32.76 23.40 -2.04
N ALA A 192 -32.42 22.18 -1.65
CA ALA A 192 -33.15 21.41 -0.66
C ALA A 192 -33.03 21.99 0.77
N LEU A 193 -31.85 22.48 1.14
CA LEU A 193 -31.55 23.01 2.48
C LEU A 193 -31.90 24.50 2.64
N GLY A 194 -32.14 25.22 1.54
CA GLY A 194 -32.55 26.63 1.56
C GLY A 194 -31.52 27.53 2.26
N PRO A 195 -31.93 28.40 3.21
CA PRO A 195 -31.02 29.33 3.89
C PRO A 195 -29.84 28.67 4.63
N ALA A 196 -30.04 27.47 5.18
CA ALA A 196 -28.97 26.72 5.85
C ALA A 196 -27.92 26.25 4.84
N GLY A 197 -28.35 25.80 3.66
CA GLY A 197 -27.43 25.45 2.56
C GLY A 197 -26.59 26.64 2.12
N HIS A 198 -27.22 27.82 1.96
CA HIS A 198 -26.50 29.05 1.62
C HIS A 198 -25.48 29.44 2.69
N SER A 199 -25.81 29.27 3.98
CA SER A 199 -24.90 29.57 5.08
C SER A 199 -23.69 28.64 5.08
N TYR A 200 -23.91 27.34 4.84
CA TYR A 200 -22.86 26.34 4.70
C TYR A 200 -21.94 26.62 3.51
N ILE A 201 -22.47 26.85 2.30
CA ILE A 201 -21.62 27.03 1.10
C ILE A 201 -20.82 28.34 1.18
N ASN A 202 -21.39 29.41 1.74
CA ASN A 202 -20.68 30.66 2.00
C ASN A 202 -19.54 30.48 3.01
N TRP A 203 -19.76 29.67 4.06
CA TRP A 203 -18.70 29.31 4.99
C TRP A 203 -17.61 28.49 4.30
N ALA A 204 -17.97 27.49 3.49
CA ALA A 204 -17.01 26.62 2.80
C ALA A 204 -16.14 27.43 1.82
N ALA A 205 -16.74 28.36 1.07
CA ALA A 205 -16.03 29.28 0.19
C ALA A 205 -15.04 30.18 0.97
N LYS A 206 -15.48 30.79 2.08
CA LYS A 206 -14.61 31.62 2.93
C LYS A 206 -13.47 30.81 3.54
N MET A 207 -13.75 29.59 3.99
CA MET A 207 -12.74 28.69 4.54
C MET A 207 -11.68 28.36 3.48
N ALA A 208 -12.11 27.93 2.29
CA ALA A 208 -11.21 27.56 1.20
C ALA A 208 -10.33 28.74 0.74
N VAL A 209 -10.91 29.91 0.51
CA VAL A 209 -10.16 31.13 0.13
C VAL A 209 -9.18 31.53 1.23
N GLY A 210 -9.59 31.44 2.50
CA GLY A 210 -8.74 31.73 3.66
C GLY A 210 -7.53 30.80 3.82
N LEU A 211 -7.49 29.65 3.12
CA LEU A 211 -6.32 28.77 3.11
C LEU A 211 -5.19 29.31 2.24
N ASP A 212 -5.41 30.34 1.43
CA ASP A 212 -4.40 31.06 0.65
C ASP A 212 -3.51 30.12 -0.19
N THR A 213 -4.14 29.29 -1.03
CA THR A 213 -3.44 28.35 -1.92
C THR A 213 -2.68 29.05 -3.04
N GLY A 214 -2.97 30.32 -3.30
CA GLY A 214 -2.37 31.09 -4.40
C GLY A 214 -2.92 30.76 -5.79
N VAL A 215 -3.96 29.92 -5.88
CA VAL A 215 -4.61 29.54 -7.14
C VAL A 215 -6.13 29.72 -7.04
N PRO A 216 -6.84 29.92 -8.17
CA PRO A 216 -8.29 30.03 -8.15
C PRO A 216 -8.99 28.79 -7.59
N TRP A 217 -10.07 29.04 -6.85
CA TRP A 217 -10.95 27.99 -6.35
C TRP A 217 -12.16 27.79 -7.27
N VAL A 218 -12.61 26.54 -7.38
CA VAL A 218 -13.75 26.12 -8.20
C VAL A 218 -14.79 25.43 -7.32
N MET A 219 -16.07 25.56 -7.69
CA MET A 219 -17.17 24.69 -7.26
C MET A 219 -17.90 24.18 -8.50
N CYS A 220 -17.93 22.85 -8.66
CA CYS A 220 -18.63 22.21 -9.78
C CYS A 220 -20.14 22.08 -9.49
N LYS A 221 -20.96 22.32 -10.52
CA LYS A 221 -22.42 22.21 -10.48
C LYS A 221 -23.03 22.95 -9.27
N GLU A 222 -22.52 24.15 -9.04
CA GLU A 222 -22.98 25.10 -8.04
C GLU A 222 -23.35 26.40 -8.75
N ASP A 223 -24.63 26.52 -9.15
CA ASP A 223 -25.10 27.60 -10.03
C ASP A 223 -24.77 28.98 -9.45
N ASP A 224 -24.84 29.15 -8.13
CA ASP A 224 -24.56 30.40 -7.43
C ASP A 224 -23.36 30.29 -6.46
N ALA A 225 -22.21 29.82 -6.96
CA ALA A 225 -21.00 29.74 -6.16
C ALA A 225 -20.59 31.12 -5.60
N PRO A 226 -20.31 31.22 -4.27
CA PRO A 226 -19.91 32.48 -3.65
C PRO A 226 -18.64 33.07 -4.27
N ASP A 227 -18.57 34.39 -4.39
CA ASP A 227 -17.36 35.05 -4.92
C ASP A 227 -16.20 34.97 -3.90
N PRO A 228 -14.93 34.76 -4.33
CA PRO A 228 -14.38 34.67 -5.69
C PRO A 228 -14.41 33.27 -6.36
N ILE A 229 -15.10 32.28 -5.79
CA ILE A 229 -15.10 30.90 -6.31
C ILE A 229 -15.70 30.84 -7.72
N ILE A 230 -15.06 30.15 -8.65
CA ILE A 230 -15.55 29.97 -10.01
C ILE A 230 -16.62 28.87 -10.03
N ASN A 231 -17.81 29.17 -10.55
CA ASN A 231 -18.83 28.16 -10.80
C ASN A 231 -18.59 27.45 -12.15
N ALA A 232 -18.84 26.14 -12.17
CA ALA A 232 -18.65 25.33 -13.38
C ALA A 232 -19.84 24.39 -13.62
N CYS A 233 -19.96 23.93 -14.86
CA CYS A 233 -20.98 22.95 -15.27
C CYS A 233 -20.46 21.52 -15.22
N ASN A 234 -21.36 20.58 -14.94
CA ASN A 234 -21.16 19.13 -15.05
C ASN A 234 -22.34 18.55 -15.85
N GLY A 235 -22.08 17.54 -16.69
CA GLY A 235 -23.14 16.90 -17.47
C GLY A 235 -22.64 16.22 -18.75
N PHE A 236 -23.60 15.73 -19.56
CA PHE A 236 -23.32 15.27 -20.93
C PHE A 236 -23.12 16.41 -21.91
N TYR A 237 -23.79 17.55 -21.67
CA TYR A 237 -23.66 18.79 -22.44
C TYR A 237 -23.67 19.98 -21.49
N CYS A 238 -22.86 20.99 -21.77
CA CYS A 238 -22.77 22.24 -20.98
C CYS A 238 -22.69 23.49 -21.86
N ASP A 239 -23.02 23.38 -23.14
CA ASP A 239 -22.91 24.52 -24.07
C ASP A 239 -23.93 25.63 -23.75
N TYR A 240 -25.02 25.32 -23.03
CA TYR A 240 -25.99 26.26 -22.47
C TYR A 240 -25.52 27.02 -21.22
N PHE A 241 -24.50 26.52 -20.52
CA PHE A 241 -24.07 27.08 -19.24
C PHE A 241 -23.53 28.51 -19.38
N THR A 242 -23.80 29.36 -18.38
CA THR A 242 -23.25 30.72 -18.28
C THR A 242 -22.74 30.94 -16.85
N PRO A 243 -21.51 31.48 -16.66
CA PRO A 243 -20.98 31.78 -15.32
C PRO A 243 -21.89 32.73 -14.53
N ASN A 244 -21.89 32.61 -13.20
CA ASN A 244 -22.77 33.43 -12.34
C ASN A 244 -22.33 34.89 -12.23
N LYS A 245 -21.12 35.22 -12.74
CA LYS A 245 -20.58 36.58 -12.84
C LYS A 245 -19.90 36.80 -14.19
N PRO A 246 -19.98 38.01 -14.77
CA PRO A 246 -19.52 38.27 -16.14
C PRO A 246 -17.99 38.26 -16.33
N TYR A 247 -17.20 38.28 -15.25
CA TYR A 247 -15.73 38.21 -15.28
C TYR A 247 -15.19 36.79 -15.03
N LYS A 248 -16.04 35.80 -14.74
CA LYS A 248 -15.62 34.42 -14.54
C LYS A 248 -15.58 33.69 -15.88
N PRO A 249 -14.60 32.79 -16.10
CA PRO A 249 -14.53 32.00 -17.33
C PRO A 249 -15.61 30.93 -17.37
N LYS A 250 -16.01 30.52 -18.58
CA LYS A 250 -16.95 29.41 -18.79
C LYS A 250 -16.20 28.07 -18.71
N MET A 251 -16.48 27.29 -17.66
CA MET A 251 -15.79 26.03 -17.34
C MET A 251 -16.75 24.83 -17.28
N TRP A 252 -16.28 23.68 -17.74
CA TRP A 252 -16.97 22.39 -17.66
C TRP A 252 -16.07 21.38 -16.95
N THR A 253 -16.35 21.11 -15.69
CA THR A 253 -15.51 20.32 -14.77
C THR A 253 -15.77 18.83 -14.82
N GLU A 254 -16.93 18.39 -15.32
CA GLU A 254 -17.21 16.98 -15.61
C GLU A 254 -17.98 16.82 -16.91
N ALA A 255 -17.25 16.61 -18.00
CA ALA A 255 -17.79 16.16 -19.27
C ALA A 255 -17.83 14.64 -19.26
N TRP A 256 -19.02 14.09 -19.03
CA TRP A 256 -19.20 12.67 -18.85
C TRP A 256 -18.86 11.90 -20.12
N SER A 257 -17.69 11.26 -20.15
CA SER A 257 -17.16 10.55 -21.32
C SER A 257 -17.89 9.22 -21.59
N GLY A 258 -18.56 8.71 -20.57
CA GLY A 258 -19.41 7.54 -20.53
C GLY A 258 -20.16 7.51 -19.19
N TRP A 259 -20.26 6.35 -18.55
CA TRP A 259 -20.94 6.20 -17.26
C TRP A 259 -20.46 4.95 -16.51
N PHE A 260 -20.62 4.92 -15.20
CA PHE A 260 -20.28 3.76 -14.37
C PHE A 260 -21.28 2.61 -14.51
N THR A 261 -20.88 1.41 -14.07
CA THR A 261 -21.68 0.19 -14.15
C THR A 261 -22.17 -0.26 -12.77
N GLU A 262 -23.27 -1.00 -12.76
CA GLU A 262 -23.88 -1.55 -11.56
C GLU A 262 -24.11 -3.07 -11.67
N PHE A 263 -24.13 -3.76 -10.52
CA PHE A 263 -24.41 -5.19 -10.47
C PHE A 263 -25.83 -5.45 -10.99
N GLY A 264 -25.92 -6.28 -12.05
CA GLY A 264 -27.19 -6.63 -12.70
C GLY A 264 -27.69 -5.62 -13.74
N GLY A 265 -27.00 -4.48 -13.92
CA GLY A 265 -27.35 -3.46 -14.92
C GLY A 265 -26.72 -3.69 -16.30
N THR A 266 -27.12 -2.87 -17.27
CA THR A 266 -26.49 -2.80 -18.60
C THR A 266 -25.17 -2.03 -18.53
N ILE A 267 -24.27 -2.25 -19.51
CA ILE A 267 -23.02 -1.50 -19.62
C ILE A 267 -23.28 -0.24 -20.47
N PRO A 268 -23.24 0.97 -19.90
CA PRO A 268 -23.48 2.20 -20.66
C PRO A 268 -22.32 2.49 -21.62
N LYS A 269 -22.63 3.13 -22.75
CA LYS A 269 -21.62 3.61 -23.71
C LYS A 269 -22.02 4.98 -24.25
N ARG A 270 -21.03 5.84 -24.51
CA ARG A 270 -21.22 7.12 -25.19
C ARG A 270 -20.40 7.15 -26.49
N PRO A 271 -21.06 7.31 -27.66
CA PRO A 271 -20.37 7.46 -28.93
C PRO A 271 -19.40 8.65 -28.91
N VAL A 272 -18.22 8.49 -29.50
CA VAL A 272 -17.21 9.56 -29.50
C VAL A 272 -17.66 10.76 -30.34
N GLU A 273 -18.47 10.53 -31.36
CA GLU A 273 -19.05 11.57 -32.22
C GLU A 273 -19.88 12.55 -31.40
N ASP A 274 -20.70 12.03 -30.48
CA ASP A 274 -21.53 12.83 -29.58
C ASP A 274 -20.69 13.58 -28.54
N LEU A 275 -19.71 12.91 -27.93
CA LEU A 275 -18.79 13.54 -26.98
C LEU A 275 -18.00 14.69 -27.65
N ALA A 276 -17.45 14.43 -28.84
CA ALA A 276 -16.72 15.42 -29.64
C ALA A 276 -17.62 16.60 -30.04
N PHE A 277 -18.88 16.32 -30.41
CA PHE A 277 -19.87 17.36 -30.70
C PHE A 277 -20.14 18.23 -29.48
N GLY A 278 -20.43 17.63 -28.32
CA GLY A 278 -20.68 18.37 -27.07
C GLY A 278 -19.50 19.27 -26.66
N VAL A 279 -18.27 18.75 -26.71
CA VAL A 279 -17.05 19.51 -26.40
C VAL A 279 -16.83 20.65 -27.40
N THR A 280 -16.95 20.37 -28.70
CA THR A 280 -16.80 21.40 -29.74
C THR A 280 -17.84 22.50 -29.59
N ARG A 281 -19.09 22.13 -29.28
CA ARG A 281 -20.18 23.07 -29.02
C ARG A 281 -19.94 23.95 -27.80
N PHE A 282 -19.36 23.40 -26.75
CA PHE A 282 -19.00 24.16 -25.56
C PHE A 282 -17.92 25.21 -25.87
N ILE A 283 -16.86 24.81 -26.60
CA ILE A 283 -15.75 25.70 -26.96
C ILE A 283 -16.19 26.78 -27.94
N GLN A 284 -16.96 26.46 -28.99
CA GLN A 284 -17.44 27.48 -29.95
C GLN A 284 -18.35 28.55 -29.30
N LYS A 285 -18.92 28.25 -28.12
CA LYS A 285 -19.72 29.17 -27.31
C LYS A 285 -18.92 29.83 -26.18
N GLY A 286 -17.60 29.89 -26.30
CA GLY A 286 -16.70 30.60 -25.39
C GLY A 286 -16.24 29.81 -24.16
N GLY A 287 -16.47 28.49 -24.13
CA GLY A 287 -15.90 27.61 -23.11
C GLY A 287 -14.38 27.50 -23.25
N SER A 288 -13.66 27.55 -22.13
CA SER A 288 -12.19 27.61 -22.11
C SER A 288 -11.50 26.62 -21.17
N TYR A 289 -12.26 25.88 -20.36
CA TYR A 289 -11.77 24.75 -19.58
C TYR A 289 -12.76 23.60 -19.70
N ILE A 290 -12.27 22.43 -20.10
CA ILE A 290 -13.06 21.21 -20.23
C ILE A 290 -12.32 20.06 -19.56
N ASN A 291 -13.01 19.30 -18.72
CA ASN A 291 -12.46 18.10 -18.09
C ASN A 291 -13.28 16.86 -18.44
N TYR A 292 -12.64 15.87 -19.07
CA TYR A 292 -13.25 14.56 -19.34
C TYR A 292 -13.36 13.75 -18.05
N TYR A 293 -14.58 13.50 -17.60
CA TYR A 293 -14.88 12.65 -16.46
C TYR A 293 -15.52 11.34 -16.96
N MET A 294 -14.82 10.22 -17.07
CA MET A 294 -13.40 9.98 -16.78
C MET A 294 -12.54 10.00 -18.05
N TYR A 295 -11.26 10.34 -17.91
CA TYR A 295 -10.28 10.09 -18.97
C TYR A 295 -9.63 8.70 -18.82
N HIS A 296 -9.42 8.30 -17.56
CA HIS A 296 -9.15 6.92 -17.14
C HIS A 296 -9.96 6.66 -15.87
N GLY A 297 -10.84 5.67 -15.90
CA GLY A 297 -11.69 5.35 -14.76
C GLY A 297 -11.03 4.43 -13.73
N GLY A 298 -10.47 3.30 -14.19
CA GLY A 298 -9.76 2.32 -13.35
C GLY A 298 -10.67 1.34 -12.60
N THR A 299 -10.26 0.93 -11.40
CA THR A 299 -10.91 -0.14 -10.62
C THR A 299 -11.22 0.29 -9.19
N ASN A 300 -12.41 -0.06 -8.70
CA ASN A 300 -12.79 0.02 -7.28
C ASN A 300 -12.18 -1.15 -6.48
N PHE A 301 -10.86 -1.11 -6.23
CA PHE A 301 -10.17 -2.17 -5.49
C PHE A 301 -10.62 -2.29 -4.03
N GLY A 302 -10.58 -3.50 -3.48
CA GLY A 302 -11.02 -3.76 -2.11
C GLY A 302 -12.52 -3.47 -1.95
N ARG A 303 -12.89 -2.72 -0.91
CA ARG A 303 -14.28 -2.35 -0.59
C ARG A 303 -14.51 -0.84 -0.72
N THR A 304 -14.06 -0.27 -1.84
CA THR A 304 -14.03 1.20 -2.05
C THR A 304 -15.11 1.71 -3.00
N ALA A 305 -15.89 0.82 -3.62
CA ALA A 305 -17.01 1.22 -4.45
C ALA A 305 -18.08 1.95 -3.62
N GLY A 306 -18.64 3.03 -4.18
CA GLY A 306 -19.88 3.63 -3.71
C GLY A 306 -21.06 2.70 -3.95
N GLY A 307 -22.26 3.13 -3.57
CA GLY A 307 -23.34 2.17 -3.58
C GLY A 307 -24.73 2.63 -3.17
N PRO A 308 -25.63 1.64 -3.08
CA PRO A 308 -25.30 0.22 -3.27
C PRO A 308 -25.18 -0.22 -4.74
N PHE A 309 -24.52 -1.35 -4.93
CA PHE A 309 -24.43 -2.10 -6.19
C PHE A 309 -23.59 -1.49 -7.32
N ILE A 310 -22.70 -0.53 -7.06
CA ILE A 310 -21.70 -0.15 -8.08
C ILE A 310 -20.67 -1.28 -8.19
N THR A 311 -20.28 -1.63 -9.43
CA THR A 311 -19.38 -2.78 -9.63
C THR A 311 -17.93 -2.47 -9.25
N THR A 312 -17.11 -3.51 -9.19
CA THR A 312 -15.66 -3.40 -9.03
C THR A 312 -15.02 -2.65 -10.21
N SER A 313 -15.51 -2.86 -11.43
CA SER A 313 -15.02 -2.13 -12.59
C SER A 313 -15.48 -0.68 -12.53
N TYR A 314 -14.56 0.24 -12.80
CA TYR A 314 -14.87 1.64 -13.00
C TYR A 314 -14.33 2.12 -14.35
N ASP A 315 -14.36 1.27 -15.38
CA ASP A 315 -13.89 1.56 -16.75
C ASP A 315 -14.49 2.85 -17.33
N TYR A 316 -15.78 3.08 -17.06
CA TYR A 316 -16.52 4.30 -17.41
C TYR A 316 -16.72 4.53 -18.92
N ASP A 317 -16.35 3.58 -19.79
CA ASP A 317 -16.24 3.81 -21.24
C ASP A 317 -15.28 5.00 -21.53
N ALA A 318 -14.20 5.09 -20.77
CA ALA A 318 -13.24 6.18 -20.85
C ALA A 318 -12.26 6.02 -22.03
N PRO A 319 -11.65 7.13 -22.53
CA PRO A 319 -10.63 7.07 -23.59
C PRO A 319 -9.44 6.14 -23.30
N ILE A 320 -9.11 5.95 -22.03
CA ILE A 320 -8.19 4.92 -21.55
C ILE A 320 -9.01 3.95 -20.69
N ASP A 321 -8.96 2.66 -21.03
CA ASP A 321 -9.75 1.61 -20.38
C ASP A 321 -9.25 1.26 -18.97
N GLU A 322 -10.01 0.45 -18.24
CA GLU A 322 -9.67 0.00 -16.88
C GLU A 322 -8.24 -0.54 -16.73
N TYR A 323 -7.71 -1.18 -17.77
CA TYR A 323 -6.39 -1.83 -17.79
C TYR A 323 -5.26 -0.90 -18.27
N GLY A 324 -5.58 0.36 -18.59
CA GLY A 324 -4.63 1.35 -19.08
C GLY A 324 -4.38 1.28 -20.59
N LEU A 325 -5.20 0.57 -21.36
CA LEU A 325 -5.11 0.52 -22.82
C LEU A 325 -5.91 1.65 -23.46
N VAL A 326 -5.47 2.12 -24.63
CA VAL A 326 -6.21 3.14 -25.38
C VAL A 326 -7.47 2.55 -25.99
N GLN A 327 -8.61 3.20 -25.79
CA GLN A 327 -9.90 2.75 -26.32
C GLN A 327 -10.22 3.45 -27.64
N GLU A 328 -10.17 2.72 -28.75
CA GLU A 328 -10.43 3.26 -30.08
C GLU A 328 -11.89 3.04 -30.52
N PRO A 329 -12.51 4.02 -31.21
CA PRO A 329 -11.90 5.21 -31.79
C PRO A 329 -11.86 6.43 -30.84
N LYS A 330 -12.31 6.26 -29.58
CA LYS A 330 -12.56 7.37 -28.66
C LYS A 330 -11.29 8.19 -28.41
N TYR A 331 -10.20 7.51 -28.07
CA TYR A 331 -8.91 8.15 -27.80
C TYR A 331 -8.37 8.93 -29.01
N SER A 332 -8.23 8.29 -30.18
CA SER A 332 -7.63 8.97 -31.34
C SER A 332 -8.52 10.08 -31.90
N HIS A 333 -9.84 9.92 -31.88
CA HIS A 333 -10.75 10.96 -32.38
C HIS A 333 -10.75 12.21 -31.49
N LEU A 334 -10.73 12.04 -30.15
CA LEU A 334 -10.57 13.15 -29.23
C LEU A 334 -9.19 13.81 -29.37
N LYS A 335 -8.12 13.03 -29.55
CA LYS A 335 -6.78 13.58 -29.83
C LYS A 335 -6.76 14.47 -31.07
N GLN A 336 -7.42 14.08 -32.15
CA GLN A 336 -7.55 14.91 -33.36
C GLN A 336 -8.39 16.17 -33.12
N LEU A 337 -9.48 16.07 -32.36
CA LEU A 337 -10.28 17.22 -31.92
C LEU A 337 -9.42 18.21 -31.12
N HIS A 338 -8.64 17.72 -30.16
CA HIS A 338 -7.76 18.55 -29.33
C HIS A 338 -6.76 19.32 -30.20
N GLN A 339 -6.13 18.64 -31.17
CA GLN A 339 -5.21 19.28 -32.13
C GLN A 339 -5.90 20.39 -32.94
N ALA A 340 -7.12 20.14 -33.43
CA ALA A 340 -7.89 21.14 -34.17
C ALA A 340 -8.28 22.36 -33.30
N ILE A 341 -8.65 22.14 -32.05
CA ILE A 341 -8.92 23.22 -31.08
C ILE A 341 -7.66 24.05 -30.81
N LYS A 342 -6.51 23.39 -30.60
CA LYS A 342 -5.24 24.07 -30.31
C LYS A 342 -4.76 24.93 -31.48
N GLN A 343 -5.00 24.51 -32.73
CA GLN A 343 -4.76 25.36 -33.91
C GLN A 343 -5.61 26.65 -33.89
N CYS A 344 -6.77 26.62 -33.23
CA CYS A 344 -7.71 27.73 -33.13
C CYS A 344 -7.55 28.56 -31.85
N GLU A 345 -6.71 28.15 -30.90
CA GLU A 345 -6.67 28.67 -29.52
C GLU A 345 -6.49 30.19 -29.47
N SER A 346 -5.58 30.75 -30.27
CA SER A 346 -5.29 32.19 -30.30
C SER A 346 -6.52 33.04 -30.64
N ALA A 347 -7.34 32.63 -31.62
CA ALA A 347 -8.56 33.33 -32.00
C ALA A 347 -9.69 33.15 -30.97
N LEU A 348 -9.82 31.93 -30.42
CA LEU A 348 -10.81 31.58 -29.41
C LEU A 348 -10.67 32.42 -28.13
N VAL A 349 -9.43 32.67 -27.68
CA VAL A 349 -9.18 33.42 -26.42
C VAL A 349 -9.07 34.94 -26.60
N SER A 350 -9.01 35.44 -27.85
CA SER A 350 -8.82 36.86 -28.15
C SER A 350 -10.03 37.56 -28.76
N SER A 351 -11.05 36.82 -29.22
CA SER A 351 -12.23 37.40 -29.87
C SER A 351 -13.54 36.75 -29.39
N GLU A 352 -14.66 37.44 -29.60
CA GLU A 352 -16.01 36.86 -29.45
C GLU A 352 -16.49 36.31 -30.80
N PRO A 353 -17.26 35.22 -30.84
CA PRO A 353 -17.75 34.69 -32.09
C PRO A 353 -18.84 35.58 -32.69
N LYS A 354 -18.76 35.81 -34.00
CA LYS A 354 -19.89 36.25 -34.81
C LYS A 354 -20.70 35.03 -35.25
N VAL A 355 -21.93 34.93 -34.77
CA VAL A 355 -22.86 33.85 -35.10
C VAL A 355 -23.63 34.20 -36.38
N THR A 356 -23.63 33.31 -37.36
CA THR A 356 -24.37 33.45 -38.62
C THR A 356 -25.23 32.23 -38.84
N LYS A 357 -26.54 32.42 -39.05
CA LYS A 357 -27.47 31.35 -39.41
C LYS A 357 -27.21 30.92 -40.85
N LEU A 358 -26.94 29.64 -41.08
CA LEU A 358 -26.72 29.05 -42.41
C LEU A 358 -27.95 28.29 -42.92
N GLY A 359 -28.81 27.84 -42.01
CA GLY A 359 -30.06 27.14 -42.30
C GLY A 359 -30.95 27.03 -41.06
N ASN A 360 -31.89 26.09 -41.04
CA ASN A 360 -32.83 25.95 -39.91
C ASN A 360 -32.16 25.32 -38.69
N TYR A 361 -31.18 24.43 -38.91
CA TYR A 361 -30.43 23.74 -37.86
C TYR A 361 -28.93 23.98 -37.98
N GLU A 362 -28.50 24.82 -38.94
CA GLU A 362 -27.11 25.04 -39.28
C GLU A 362 -26.66 26.46 -38.96
N GLU A 363 -25.51 26.57 -38.29
CA GLU A 363 -24.93 27.84 -37.84
C GLU A 363 -23.42 27.87 -38.06
N ALA A 364 -22.90 29.06 -38.34
CA ALA A 364 -21.46 29.36 -38.33
C ALA A 364 -21.12 30.23 -37.11
N HIS A 365 -20.13 29.82 -36.33
CA HIS A 365 -19.48 30.66 -35.33
C HIS A 365 -18.11 31.09 -35.85
N VAL A 366 -17.91 32.39 -36.09
CA VAL A 366 -16.68 32.93 -36.69
C VAL A 366 -15.93 33.81 -35.70
N PHE A 367 -14.68 33.46 -35.42
CA PHE A 367 -13.76 34.20 -34.57
C PHE A 367 -12.75 34.94 -35.45
N SER A 368 -12.51 36.23 -35.18
CA SER A 368 -11.61 37.07 -35.98
C SER A 368 -10.66 37.84 -35.06
N ALA A 369 -9.38 37.49 -35.10
CA ALA A 369 -8.33 38.08 -34.27
C ALA A 369 -7.37 38.89 -35.15
N GLY A 370 -7.62 40.20 -35.29
CA GLY A 370 -6.75 41.11 -36.05
C GLY A 370 -6.63 40.79 -37.56
N LYS A 371 -5.73 41.51 -38.28
CA LYS A 371 -5.56 41.36 -39.74
C LYS A 371 -4.97 39.98 -40.09
N GLY A 372 -5.83 39.00 -40.36
CA GLY A 372 -5.49 37.76 -41.09
C GLY A 372 -5.88 36.44 -40.43
N SER A 373 -6.21 36.40 -39.13
CA SER A 373 -6.64 35.17 -38.45
C SER A 373 -8.17 35.06 -38.42
N CYS A 374 -8.72 34.04 -39.09
CA CYS A 374 -10.14 33.73 -39.13
C CYS A 374 -10.34 32.25 -38.80
N VAL A 375 -11.09 31.97 -37.74
CA VAL A 375 -11.50 30.60 -37.37
C VAL A 375 -13.01 30.49 -37.50
N ALA A 376 -13.52 29.41 -38.09
CA ALA A 376 -14.95 29.13 -38.17
C ALA A 376 -15.30 27.73 -37.64
N PHE A 377 -16.43 27.64 -36.97
CA PHE A 377 -17.10 26.39 -36.62
C PHE A 377 -18.42 26.33 -37.36
N LEU A 378 -18.64 25.31 -38.19
CA LEU A 378 -19.88 25.10 -38.92
C LEU A 378 -20.62 23.92 -38.30
N SER A 379 -21.73 24.19 -37.61
CA SER A 379 -22.47 23.17 -36.89
C SER A 379 -23.79 22.84 -37.59
N ASN A 380 -24.20 21.57 -37.53
CA ASN A 380 -25.53 21.07 -37.90
C ASN A 380 -26.14 20.36 -36.68
N TYR A 381 -27.25 20.90 -36.18
CA TYR A 381 -27.96 20.39 -35.01
C TYR A 381 -29.12 19.45 -35.36
N HIS A 382 -29.34 19.20 -36.65
CA HIS A 382 -30.33 18.22 -37.06
C HIS A 382 -29.86 16.84 -36.63
N MET A 383 -30.64 16.15 -35.80
CA MET A 383 -30.22 14.90 -35.15
C MET A 383 -29.93 13.78 -36.16
N ASN A 384 -30.69 13.75 -37.26
CA ASN A 384 -30.73 12.58 -38.15
C ASN A 384 -30.46 12.87 -39.63
N ALA A 385 -30.16 14.11 -40.02
CA ALA A 385 -30.04 14.48 -41.43
C ALA A 385 -28.80 15.35 -41.69
N PRO A 386 -28.00 15.03 -42.73
CA PRO A 386 -26.93 15.90 -43.16
C PRO A 386 -27.48 17.15 -43.87
N ALA A 387 -26.70 18.22 -43.90
CA ALA A 387 -27.05 19.47 -44.56
C ALA A 387 -25.93 19.94 -45.50
N LYS A 388 -26.31 20.57 -46.62
CA LYS A 388 -25.38 21.29 -47.50
C LYS A 388 -25.56 22.78 -47.28
N VAL A 389 -24.50 23.47 -46.86
CA VAL A 389 -24.52 24.90 -46.56
C VAL A 389 -23.52 25.65 -47.42
N VAL A 390 -23.77 26.95 -47.62
CA VAL A 390 -22.81 27.87 -48.25
C VAL A 390 -22.22 28.78 -47.17
N PHE A 391 -20.90 28.77 -47.04
CA PHE A 391 -20.16 29.64 -46.12
C PHE A 391 -18.93 30.20 -46.84
N ASN A 392 -18.69 31.51 -46.76
CA ASN A 392 -17.60 32.19 -47.48
C ASN A 392 -17.48 31.80 -48.96
N ASN A 393 -18.61 31.76 -49.68
CA ASN A 393 -18.72 31.37 -51.09
C ASN A 393 -18.23 29.95 -51.42
N ARG A 394 -18.23 29.03 -50.43
CA ARG A 394 -17.89 27.62 -50.60
C ARG A 394 -19.01 26.73 -50.08
N HIS A 395 -19.17 25.57 -50.70
CA HIS A 395 -20.12 24.55 -50.26
C HIS A 395 -19.49 23.61 -49.24
N TYR A 396 -20.19 23.37 -48.14
CA TYR A 396 -19.81 22.39 -47.12
C TYR A 396 -20.95 21.40 -46.91
N THR A 397 -20.60 20.13 -46.75
CA THR A 397 -21.54 19.09 -46.31
C THR A 397 -21.29 18.84 -44.84
N LEU A 398 -22.31 19.08 -44.01
CA LEU A 398 -22.27 18.86 -42.57
C LEU A 398 -23.07 17.60 -42.25
N PRO A 399 -22.45 16.53 -41.72
CA PRO A 399 -23.18 15.39 -41.18
C PRO A 399 -24.22 15.80 -40.14
N ALA A 400 -25.21 14.93 -39.90
CA ALA A 400 -26.16 15.08 -38.80
C ALA A 400 -25.42 15.19 -37.47
N TRP A 401 -25.94 16.01 -36.54
CA TRP A 401 -25.39 16.18 -35.18
C TRP A 401 -23.87 16.36 -35.14
N SER A 402 -23.35 17.30 -35.93
CA SER A 402 -21.91 17.47 -36.10
C SER A 402 -21.46 18.92 -36.18
N THR A 403 -20.18 19.15 -35.87
CA THR A 403 -19.51 20.45 -36.08
C THR A 403 -18.22 20.24 -36.85
N SER A 404 -18.00 21.05 -37.89
CA SER A 404 -16.74 21.12 -38.64
C SER A 404 -15.90 22.30 -38.15
N ILE A 405 -14.60 22.11 -37.97
CA ILE A 405 -13.63 23.12 -37.52
C ILE A 405 -12.76 23.58 -38.70
N LEU A 406 -12.72 24.90 -38.92
CA LEU A 406 -11.97 25.55 -40.00
C LEU A 406 -11.02 26.62 -39.42
N PRO A 407 -9.75 26.29 -39.16
CA PRO A 407 -8.79 27.23 -38.56
C PRO A 407 -8.44 28.45 -39.42
N ASP A 408 -8.79 28.40 -40.72
CA ASP A 408 -8.57 29.46 -41.70
C ASP A 408 -9.88 29.96 -42.35
N CYS A 409 -11.04 29.58 -41.76
CA CYS A 409 -12.39 29.82 -42.30
C CYS A 409 -12.63 29.26 -43.71
N ARG A 410 -11.79 28.33 -44.20
CA ARG A 410 -11.86 27.78 -45.57
C ARG A 410 -11.77 26.26 -45.61
N ASN A 411 -10.84 25.64 -44.90
CA ASN A 411 -10.55 24.22 -44.96
C ASN A 411 -11.01 23.53 -43.69
N VAL A 412 -11.79 22.45 -43.83
CA VAL A 412 -12.19 21.61 -42.69
C VAL A 412 -11.02 20.73 -42.30
N VAL A 413 -10.51 20.89 -41.08
CA VAL A 413 -9.42 20.05 -40.55
C VAL A 413 -9.94 18.94 -39.64
N PHE A 414 -11.17 19.10 -39.13
CA PHE A 414 -11.82 18.14 -38.26
C PHE A 414 -13.35 18.27 -38.36
N ASN A 415 -14.07 17.16 -38.34
CA ASN A 415 -15.52 17.13 -38.15
C ASN A 415 -15.87 16.09 -37.09
N THR A 416 -16.72 16.46 -36.14
CA THR A 416 -17.02 15.64 -34.95
C THR A 416 -17.64 14.28 -35.29
N ALA A 417 -18.34 14.14 -36.42
CA ALA A 417 -18.98 12.90 -36.86
C ALA A 417 -18.17 12.11 -37.91
N THR A 418 -16.98 12.60 -38.32
CA THR A 418 -16.13 11.92 -39.32
C THR A 418 -15.01 11.16 -38.62
N VAL A 419 -15.32 9.95 -38.14
CA VAL A 419 -14.35 9.11 -37.41
C VAL A 419 -13.50 8.30 -38.38
N VAL A 420 -12.19 8.52 -38.35
CA VAL A 420 -11.22 7.84 -39.23
C VAL A 420 -10.54 6.63 -38.59
N ALA A 421 -10.51 6.57 -37.25
CA ALA A 421 -9.89 5.48 -36.51
C ALA A 421 -10.78 4.23 -36.51
N LYS A 422 -10.17 3.05 -36.62
CA LYS A 422 -10.89 1.77 -36.51
C LYS A 422 -11.21 1.49 -35.04
N THR A 423 -12.44 1.04 -34.76
CA THR A 423 -12.84 0.63 -33.42
C THR A 423 -12.00 -0.54 -32.93
N SER A 424 -11.43 -0.42 -31.71
CA SER A 424 -10.74 -1.53 -31.05
C SER A 424 -11.75 -2.57 -30.57
N GLN A 425 -11.44 -3.85 -30.75
CA GLN A 425 -12.19 -4.95 -30.12
C GLN A 425 -11.44 -5.43 -28.89
N VAL A 426 -12.06 -5.29 -27.72
CA VAL A 426 -11.52 -5.85 -26.48
C VAL A 426 -11.68 -7.36 -26.53
N GLN A 427 -10.58 -8.08 -26.37
CA GLN A 427 -10.57 -9.53 -26.28
C GLN A 427 -9.84 -9.97 -25.03
N MET A 428 -10.58 -10.54 -24.08
CA MET A 428 -9.99 -11.24 -22.94
C MET A 428 -9.76 -12.70 -23.36
N VAL A 429 -8.57 -12.99 -23.87
CA VAL A 429 -8.17 -14.36 -24.20
C VAL A 429 -7.68 -15.03 -22.91
N PRO A 430 -8.25 -16.18 -22.49
CA PRO A 430 -7.68 -16.93 -21.39
C PRO A 430 -6.21 -17.20 -21.68
N SER A 431 -5.31 -16.83 -20.78
CA SER A 431 -3.85 -16.99 -20.98
C SER A 431 -3.39 -18.46 -21.08
N GLY A 432 -4.31 -19.42 -21.06
CA GLY A 432 -4.01 -20.85 -20.87
C GLY A 432 -3.57 -21.18 -19.43
N SER A 433 -3.47 -20.19 -18.55
CA SER A 433 -3.24 -20.38 -17.10
C SER A 433 -4.55 -20.79 -16.46
N ILE A 434 -4.75 -22.07 -16.21
CA ILE A 434 -6.02 -22.55 -15.71
C ILE A 434 -5.90 -22.77 -14.18
N LEU A 435 -6.80 -22.13 -13.42
CA LEU A 435 -6.89 -22.22 -11.95
C LEU A 435 -7.22 -23.64 -11.52
N TYR A 436 -6.21 -24.46 -11.21
CA TYR A 436 -6.45 -25.89 -11.02
C TYR A 436 -6.26 -26.44 -9.62
N SER A 437 -5.65 -25.74 -8.68
CA SER A 437 -5.61 -26.18 -7.27
C SER A 437 -6.46 -25.26 -6.43
N VAL A 438 -7.51 -25.80 -5.82
CA VAL A 438 -8.43 -25.05 -5.00
C VAL A 438 -8.55 -25.83 -3.69
N GLY A 439 -7.84 -25.38 -2.65
CA GLY A 439 -8.19 -25.67 -1.28
C GLY A 439 -9.52 -24.99 -1.00
N ARG A 440 -10.41 -25.69 -0.31
CA ARG A 440 -11.73 -25.21 0.06
C ARG A 440 -11.82 -25.12 1.58
N TYR A 441 -12.26 -23.99 2.11
CA TYR A 441 -12.61 -23.86 3.52
C TYR A 441 -14.08 -23.43 3.60
N ASP A 442 -14.88 -24.21 4.31
CA ASP A 442 -16.32 -23.93 4.47
C ASP A 442 -16.55 -23.24 5.80
N GLU A 443 -17.32 -22.16 5.78
CA GLU A 443 -17.73 -21.47 6.99
C GLU A 443 -18.60 -22.37 7.88
N ASP A 444 -18.22 -22.54 9.15
CA ASP A 444 -18.98 -23.34 10.10
C ASP A 444 -20.10 -22.54 10.75
N ILE A 445 -21.25 -22.53 10.07
CA ILE A 445 -22.45 -21.75 10.45
C ILE A 445 -22.99 -22.15 11.84
N ALA A 446 -22.73 -23.38 12.29
CA ALA A 446 -23.22 -23.89 13.56
C ALA A 446 -22.59 -23.18 14.77
N THR A 447 -21.35 -22.68 14.63
CA THR A 447 -20.54 -22.09 15.73
C THR A 447 -20.67 -20.57 15.87
N TYR A 448 -21.31 -19.89 14.92
CA TYR A 448 -21.53 -18.45 15.01
C TYR A 448 -22.43 -18.12 16.19
N GLY A 449 -22.08 -17.12 17.01
CA GLY A 449 -22.81 -16.86 18.26
C GLY A 449 -22.02 -17.15 19.53
N ASP A 450 -20.98 -18.00 19.46
CA ASP A 450 -20.33 -18.59 20.63
C ASP A 450 -19.15 -17.75 21.19
N ARG A 451 -18.58 -16.81 20.41
CA ARG A 451 -17.44 -15.96 20.82
C ARG A 451 -17.51 -14.55 20.22
N GLY A 452 -17.14 -13.54 21.01
CA GLY A 452 -16.98 -12.15 20.53
C GLY A 452 -18.28 -11.49 20.06
N THR A 453 -19.42 -11.86 20.63
CA THR A 453 -20.74 -11.44 20.17
C THR A 453 -21.32 -10.28 20.98
N ILE A 454 -22.22 -9.54 20.33
CA ILE A 454 -23.03 -8.50 20.96
C ILE A 454 -24.46 -9.04 21.05
N THR A 455 -25.18 -8.78 22.14
CA THR A 455 -26.60 -9.11 22.24
C THR A 455 -27.41 -7.84 22.44
N ALA A 456 -28.60 -7.78 21.84
CA ALA A 456 -29.52 -6.67 22.02
C ALA A 456 -30.97 -7.16 22.01
N LEU A 457 -31.83 -6.42 22.71
CA LEU A 457 -33.28 -6.58 22.58
C LEU A 457 -33.71 -5.90 21.27
N GLY A 458 -34.12 -6.70 20.29
CA GLY A 458 -34.54 -6.26 18.97
C GLY A 458 -33.41 -6.19 17.94
N LEU A 459 -33.78 -5.73 16.74
CA LEU A 459 -32.92 -5.66 15.56
C LEU A 459 -32.06 -4.39 15.55
N LEU A 460 -30.75 -4.56 15.33
CA LEU A 460 -29.78 -3.47 15.17
C LEU A 460 -29.49 -3.20 13.69
N GLU A 461 -29.25 -1.94 13.34
CA GLU A 461 -28.85 -1.54 11.98
C GLU A 461 -27.41 -1.99 11.69
N GLN A 462 -27.16 -2.46 10.46
CA GLN A 462 -25.93 -3.16 10.14
C GLN A 462 -24.68 -2.29 10.26
N ILE A 463 -24.68 -1.10 9.68
CA ILE A 463 -23.48 -0.23 9.65
C ILE A 463 -23.13 0.27 11.05
N ASN A 464 -24.11 0.49 11.92
CA ASN A 464 -23.92 0.83 13.32
C ASN A 464 -23.18 -0.27 14.10
N VAL A 465 -23.38 -1.54 13.73
CA VAL A 465 -22.70 -2.68 14.38
C VAL A 465 -21.35 -2.97 13.71
N THR A 466 -21.29 -3.05 12.39
CA THR A 466 -20.06 -3.41 11.67
C THR A 466 -19.04 -2.28 11.58
N ARG A 467 -19.47 -1.01 11.68
CA ARG A 467 -18.60 0.16 11.44
C ARG A 467 -17.86 0.09 10.10
N ASP A 468 -18.43 -0.60 9.11
CA ASP A 468 -17.85 -0.87 7.78
C ASP A 468 -16.52 -1.65 7.81
N THR A 469 -16.21 -2.34 8.92
CA THR A 469 -15.02 -3.21 8.99
C THR A 469 -15.21 -4.51 8.23
N SER A 470 -16.46 -4.88 7.92
CA SER A 470 -16.85 -5.99 7.05
C SER A 470 -18.19 -5.71 6.38
N ASP A 471 -18.39 -6.28 5.20
CA ASP A 471 -19.68 -6.28 4.48
C ASP A 471 -20.72 -7.17 5.17
N TYR A 472 -20.28 -8.04 6.09
CA TYR A 472 -21.08 -9.13 6.65
C TYR A 472 -21.47 -8.88 8.11
N LEU A 473 -22.76 -9.08 8.43
CA LEU A 473 -23.27 -9.10 9.80
C LEU A 473 -24.23 -10.26 10.00
N TRP A 474 -23.93 -11.09 10.99
CA TRP A 474 -24.83 -12.15 11.44
C TRP A 474 -25.87 -11.62 12.43
N TYR A 475 -27.14 -11.96 12.20
CA TYR A 475 -28.27 -11.78 13.12
C TYR A 475 -28.75 -13.16 13.55
N ILE A 476 -28.58 -13.50 14.82
CA ILE A 476 -28.83 -14.86 15.32
C ILE A 476 -29.84 -14.81 16.44
N THR A 477 -30.84 -15.69 16.40
CA THR A 477 -31.79 -15.84 17.49
C THR A 477 -32.29 -17.27 17.62
N SER A 478 -33.02 -17.55 18.69
CA SER A 478 -33.63 -18.86 18.93
C SER A 478 -35.14 -18.75 19.12
N VAL A 479 -35.85 -19.75 18.61
CA VAL A 479 -37.31 -19.84 18.73
C VAL A 479 -37.71 -21.24 19.22
N ASP A 480 -38.43 -21.29 20.33
CA ASP A 480 -39.04 -22.52 20.82
C ASP A 480 -40.36 -22.81 20.12
N ILE A 481 -40.48 -24.05 19.66
CA ILE A 481 -41.63 -24.62 18.95
C ILE A 481 -42.25 -25.72 19.81
N LYS A 482 -43.57 -25.65 20.00
CA LYS A 482 -44.29 -26.66 20.80
C LYS A 482 -44.28 -28.00 20.07
N ALA A 483 -44.04 -29.09 20.80
CA ALA A 483 -44.14 -30.44 20.23
C ALA A 483 -45.55 -30.77 19.70
N SER A 484 -46.56 -30.00 20.12
CA SER A 484 -47.94 -30.12 19.66
C SER A 484 -48.22 -29.44 18.31
N GLU A 485 -47.27 -28.74 17.69
CA GLU A 485 -47.49 -28.05 16.40
C GLU A 485 -47.87 -29.02 15.28
N SER A 486 -48.92 -28.68 14.51
CA SER A 486 -49.48 -29.52 13.46
C SER A 486 -48.50 -29.83 12.32
N PHE A 487 -47.59 -28.90 11.99
CA PHE A 487 -46.58 -29.11 10.94
C PHE A 487 -45.57 -30.22 11.26
N LEU A 488 -45.34 -30.52 12.56
CA LEU A 488 -44.50 -31.65 12.98
C LEU A 488 -45.16 -33.01 12.73
N ARG A 489 -46.47 -33.04 12.47
CA ARG A 489 -47.28 -34.24 12.22
C ARG A 489 -47.78 -34.34 10.78
N GLY A 490 -46.98 -33.86 9.82
CA GLY A 490 -47.29 -33.92 8.39
C GLY A 490 -48.06 -32.71 7.84
N GLY A 491 -48.23 -31.64 8.62
CA GLY A 491 -48.73 -30.35 8.13
C GLY A 491 -47.69 -29.56 7.30
N LYS A 492 -48.11 -28.42 6.73
CA LYS A 492 -47.22 -27.53 5.96
C LYS A 492 -46.21 -26.84 6.87
N TRP A 493 -44.96 -26.75 6.43
CA TRP A 493 -43.93 -26.01 7.17
C TRP A 493 -44.28 -24.53 7.35
N PRO A 494 -43.92 -23.92 8.49
CA PRO A 494 -44.11 -22.49 8.70
C PRO A 494 -43.25 -21.68 7.73
N THR A 495 -43.72 -20.49 7.37
CA THR A 495 -43.01 -19.57 6.49
C THR A 495 -42.26 -18.53 7.31
N LEU A 496 -40.95 -18.40 7.09
CA LEU A 496 -40.13 -17.33 7.65
C LEU A 496 -40.11 -16.14 6.68
N THR A 497 -40.46 -14.97 7.17
CA THR A 497 -40.34 -13.69 6.47
C THR A 497 -39.25 -12.83 7.10
N VAL A 498 -38.45 -12.17 6.28
CA VAL A 498 -37.37 -11.26 6.71
C VAL A 498 -37.38 -10.02 5.82
N ASP A 499 -37.71 -8.87 6.40
CA ASP A 499 -37.63 -7.58 5.72
C ASP A 499 -36.29 -6.91 6.00
N SER A 500 -35.59 -6.53 4.92
CA SER A 500 -34.29 -5.88 4.99
C SER A 500 -34.30 -4.52 4.31
N ALA A 501 -33.56 -3.56 4.87
CA ALA A 501 -33.28 -2.29 4.22
C ALA A 501 -32.20 -2.41 3.13
N GLY A 502 -31.53 -3.55 3.05
CA GLY A 502 -30.52 -3.86 2.03
C GLY A 502 -29.29 -4.59 2.61
N HIS A 503 -28.36 -5.06 1.79
CA HIS A 503 -28.44 -5.16 0.34
C HIS A 503 -28.71 -6.61 -0.11
N ALA A 504 -28.29 -7.60 0.70
CA ALA A 504 -28.71 -8.99 0.56
C ALA A 504 -28.84 -9.68 1.93
N VAL A 505 -29.59 -10.78 1.97
CA VAL A 505 -29.66 -11.68 3.13
C VAL A 505 -29.51 -13.13 2.71
N HIS A 506 -28.78 -13.91 3.51
CA HIS A 506 -28.74 -15.37 3.44
C HIS A 506 -29.37 -15.95 4.71
N VAL A 507 -30.34 -16.85 4.54
CA VAL A 507 -31.14 -17.37 5.67
C VAL A 507 -30.74 -18.79 5.99
N PHE A 508 -30.37 -19.02 7.26
CA PHE A 508 -30.03 -20.32 7.80
C PHE A 508 -30.92 -20.67 9.00
N VAL A 509 -31.40 -21.91 9.04
CA VAL A 509 -32.18 -22.43 10.18
C VAL A 509 -31.57 -23.75 10.62
N ASN A 510 -31.23 -23.86 11.90
CA ASN A 510 -30.53 -25.00 12.49
C ASN A 510 -29.24 -25.38 11.72
N GLY A 511 -28.53 -24.40 11.18
CA GLY A 511 -27.30 -24.60 10.39
C GLY A 511 -27.53 -24.93 8.91
N HIS A 512 -28.77 -25.14 8.47
CA HIS A 512 -29.10 -25.42 7.07
C HIS A 512 -29.50 -24.16 6.31
N PHE A 513 -29.07 -24.03 5.06
CA PHE A 513 -29.39 -22.91 4.18
C PHE A 513 -30.80 -23.03 3.58
N TYR A 514 -31.62 -21.97 3.67
CA TYR A 514 -33.00 -21.93 3.17
C TYR A 514 -33.23 -20.98 2.00
N GLY A 515 -32.23 -20.16 1.65
CA GLY A 515 -32.29 -19.29 0.47
C GLY A 515 -31.69 -17.92 0.72
N SER A 516 -31.88 -17.06 -0.28
CA SER A 516 -31.36 -15.69 -0.26
C SER A 516 -32.32 -14.75 -0.96
N ALA A 517 -32.27 -13.49 -0.57
CA ALA A 517 -32.92 -12.39 -1.27
C ALA A 517 -31.96 -11.19 -1.30
N PHE A 518 -32.09 -10.35 -2.31
CA PHE A 518 -31.25 -9.18 -2.51
C PHE A 518 -32.05 -8.08 -3.22
N GLY A 519 -31.66 -6.83 -2.97
CA GLY A 519 -32.20 -5.67 -3.66
C GLY A 519 -31.50 -5.38 -4.99
N THR A 520 -31.84 -4.24 -5.57
CA THR A 520 -31.13 -3.65 -6.72
C THR A 520 -30.70 -2.22 -6.38
N ARG A 521 -29.99 -1.55 -7.28
CA ARG A 521 -29.63 -0.13 -7.09
C ARG A 521 -30.87 0.77 -6.97
N GLU A 522 -31.90 0.52 -7.78
CA GLU A 522 -33.17 1.25 -7.72
C GLU A 522 -33.99 0.88 -6.47
N ASN A 523 -34.12 -0.42 -6.18
CA ASN A 523 -34.92 -0.94 -5.08
C ASN A 523 -34.04 -1.69 -4.08
N ARG A 524 -33.43 -0.93 -3.16
CA ARG A 524 -32.48 -1.46 -2.17
C ARG A 524 -33.13 -2.38 -1.14
N ARG A 525 -34.37 -2.07 -0.77
CA ARG A 525 -35.17 -2.83 0.21
C ARG A 525 -35.77 -4.06 -0.45
N PHE A 526 -35.87 -5.15 0.30
CA PHE A 526 -36.46 -6.39 -0.16
C PHE A 526 -37.01 -7.20 1.02
N SER A 527 -37.84 -8.18 0.71
CA SER A 527 -38.35 -9.16 1.67
C SER A 527 -37.98 -10.56 1.20
N PHE A 528 -37.40 -11.36 2.10
CA PHE A 528 -37.27 -12.80 1.92
C PHE A 528 -38.51 -13.49 2.50
N SER A 529 -39.02 -14.52 1.82
CA SER A 529 -40.14 -15.34 2.31
C SER A 529 -39.99 -16.78 1.81
N ALA A 530 -39.82 -17.74 2.71
CA ALA A 530 -39.72 -19.15 2.35
C ALA A 530 -40.22 -20.08 3.48
N PRO A 531 -40.75 -21.28 3.14
CA PRO A 531 -41.05 -22.29 4.14
C PRO A 531 -39.76 -22.83 4.79
N VAL A 532 -39.74 -22.94 6.12
CA VAL A 532 -38.58 -23.40 6.91
C VAL A 532 -38.92 -24.64 7.75
N ASN A 533 -38.02 -25.62 7.77
CA ASN A 533 -38.21 -26.83 8.55
C ASN A 533 -37.77 -26.58 10.01
N LEU A 534 -38.73 -26.57 10.93
CA LEU A 534 -38.47 -26.43 12.36
C LEU A 534 -38.68 -27.78 13.07
N ARG A 535 -38.02 -27.99 14.20
CA ARG A 535 -38.21 -29.16 15.07
C ARG A 535 -38.89 -28.77 16.38
N GLY A 536 -39.48 -29.74 17.10
CA GLY A 536 -39.97 -29.48 18.46
C GLY A 536 -38.84 -29.05 19.40
N GLY A 537 -39.10 -28.06 20.26
CA GLY A 537 -38.11 -27.42 21.13
C GLY A 537 -37.40 -26.24 20.45
N ALA A 538 -36.15 -25.99 20.86
CA ALA A 538 -35.39 -24.83 20.40
C ALA A 538 -34.87 -24.99 18.96
N ASN A 539 -35.11 -23.95 18.16
CA ASN A 539 -34.62 -23.80 16.80
C ASN A 539 -33.77 -22.54 16.68
N ARG A 540 -32.59 -22.65 16.07
CA ARG A 540 -31.69 -21.51 15.84
C ARG A 540 -31.94 -20.93 14.45
N ILE A 541 -32.19 -19.63 14.37
CA ILE A 541 -32.32 -18.87 13.12
C ILE A 541 -31.09 -17.96 13.03
N ALA A 542 -30.33 -18.06 11.95
CA ALA A 542 -29.17 -17.23 11.68
C ALA A 542 -29.33 -16.58 10.30
N LEU A 543 -29.32 -15.25 10.27
CA LEU A 543 -29.50 -14.43 9.07
C LEU A 543 -28.18 -13.70 8.82
N LEU A 544 -27.57 -13.92 7.67
CA LEU A 544 -26.37 -13.19 7.26
C LEU A 544 -26.79 -12.02 6.37
N SER A 545 -26.67 -10.81 6.89
CA SER A 545 -26.91 -9.57 6.15
C SER A 545 -25.63 -9.12 5.44
N VAL A 546 -25.76 -8.64 4.20
CA VAL A 546 -24.63 -8.24 3.34
C VAL A 546 -24.82 -6.81 2.84
N ALA A 547 -23.81 -5.97 3.03
CA ALA A 547 -23.75 -4.62 2.49
C ALA A 547 -22.87 -4.59 1.23
N VAL A 548 -23.44 -4.24 0.07
CA VAL A 548 -22.72 -4.12 -1.20
C VAL A 548 -22.43 -2.64 -1.53
N GLY A 549 -21.43 -2.06 -0.86
CA GLY A 549 -21.06 -0.64 -0.94
C GLY A 549 -22.02 0.27 -0.16
N LEU A 550 -21.52 1.38 0.38
CA LEU A 550 -22.32 2.33 1.16
C LEU A 550 -22.91 3.44 0.27
N PRO A 551 -24.08 4.01 0.69
CA PRO A 551 -24.67 5.17 0.05
C PRO A 551 -23.66 6.30 -0.17
N ASN A 552 -23.56 6.81 -1.39
CA ASN A 552 -22.56 7.84 -1.72
C ASN A 552 -23.16 9.16 -2.20
N VAL A 553 -24.48 9.24 -2.45
CA VAL A 553 -25.14 10.45 -2.97
C VAL A 553 -26.57 10.55 -2.43
N GLY A 554 -27.03 11.78 -2.18
CA GLY A 554 -28.37 12.11 -1.69
C GLY A 554 -28.38 12.86 -0.36
N PRO A 555 -29.50 13.52 0.00
CA PRO A 555 -29.61 14.20 1.27
C PRO A 555 -29.60 13.21 2.43
N HIS A 556 -28.82 13.52 3.45
CA HIS A 556 -28.69 12.74 4.68
C HIS A 556 -28.45 11.24 4.46
N PHE A 557 -27.63 10.88 3.46
CA PHE A 557 -27.36 9.46 3.18
C PHE A 557 -26.67 8.75 4.35
N GLU A 558 -26.06 9.49 5.28
CA GLU A 558 -25.54 8.97 6.54
C GLU A 558 -26.62 8.33 7.42
N THR A 559 -27.89 8.74 7.30
CA THR A 559 -28.99 8.21 8.12
C THR A 559 -29.72 7.06 7.44
N TRP A 560 -29.34 6.68 6.21
CA TRP A 560 -29.99 5.59 5.50
C TRP A 560 -29.66 4.26 6.18
N ALA A 561 -30.70 3.51 6.52
CA ALA A 561 -30.53 2.21 7.16
C ALA A 561 -30.06 1.15 6.16
N THR A 562 -29.22 0.23 6.64
CA THR A 562 -28.79 -0.97 5.94
C THR A 562 -28.96 -2.19 6.87
N GLY A 563 -29.20 -3.35 6.28
CA GLY A 563 -29.40 -4.61 6.98
C GLY A 563 -30.83 -4.85 7.46
N ILE A 564 -30.97 -5.79 8.39
CA ILE A 564 -32.26 -6.32 8.83
C ILE A 564 -32.82 -5.41 9.93
N VAL A 565 -33.54 -4.38 9.50
CA VAL A 565 -34.19 -3.39 10.38
C VAL A 565 -35.72 -3.39 10.26
N GLY A 566 -36.28 -4.27 9.41
CA GLY A 566 -37.71 -4.46 9.21
C GLY A 566 -38.29 -5.55 10.11
N SER A 567 -39.36 -6.22 9.65
CA SER A 567 -39.96 -7.34 10.38
C SER A 567 -39.25 -8.66 10.11
N VAL A 568 -39.15 -9.50 11.15
CA VAL A 568 -38.78 -10.92 11.06
C VAL A 568 -39.88 -11.72 11.72
N ALA A 569 -40.62 -12.53 10.96
CA ALA A 569 -41.77 -13.24 11.48
C ALA A 569 -41.88 -14.69 10.98
N LEU A 570 -42.47 -15.54 11.81
CA LEU A 570 -42.89 -16.89 11.45
C LEU A 570 -44.41 -16.94 11.29
N HIS A 571 -44.85 -17.45 10.15
CA HIS A 571 -46.26 -17.64 9.81
C HIS A 571 -46.61 -19.12 9.74
N GLY A 572 -47.87 -19.45 10.04
CA GLY A 572 -48.37 -20.82 9.89
C GLY A 572 -48.08 -21.74 11.09
N LEU A 573 -47.86 -21.19 12.29
CA LEU A 573 -47.91 -21.95 13.54
C LEU A 573 -49.36 -22.08 14.01
N ASP A 574 -49.68 -23.13 14.78
CA ASP A 574 -51.03 -23.36 15.31
C ASP A 574 -51.51 -22.22 16.22
N GLY A 575 -50.57 -21.57 16.92
CA GLY A 575 -50.81 -20.40 17.77
C GLY A 575 -50.91 -19.06 17.01
N GLY A 576 -50.89 -19.06 15.69
CA GLY A 576 -50.87 -17.85 14.84
C GLY A 576 -49.45 -17.38 14.47
N ASN A 577 -49.33 -16.15 14.00
CA ASN A 577 -48.05 -15.59 13.57
C ASN A 577 -47.19 -15.22 14.80
N LYS A 578 -45.89 -15.46 14.71
CA LYS A 578 -44.91 -15.10 15.75
C LYS A 578 -43.94 -14.06 15.21
N ASP A 579 -44.00 -12.85 15.75
CA ASP A 579 -43.04 -11.79 15.48
C ASP A 579 -41.76 -12.01 16.31
N LEU A 580 -40.62 -12.15 15.62
CA LEU A 580 -39.30 -12.35 16.20
C LEU A 580 -38.51 -11.03 16.28
N SER A 581 -39.00 -9.94 15.71
CA SER A 581 -38.25 -8.69 15.55
C SER A 581 -37.89 -8.03 16.90
N ARG A 582 -38.68 -8.28 17.94
CA ARG A 582 -38.53 -7.67 19.28
C ARG A 582 -37.87 -8.57 20.32
N GLN A 583 -37.46 -9.78 19.94
CA GLN A 583 -36.81 -10.70 20.87
C GLN A 583 -35.31 -10.42 20.98
N THR A 584 -34.59 -11.17 21.81
CA THR A 584 -33.14 -11.03 21.93
C THR A 584 -32.46 -11.56 20.67
N TRP A 585 -31.60 -10.74 20.06
CA TRP A 585 -30.76 -11.09 18.92
C TRP A 585 -29.29 -11.01 19.31
N THR A 586 -28.51 -11.96 18.81
CA THR A 586 -27.06 -12.05 18.93
C THR A 586 -26.42 -11.66 17.59
N TYR A 587 -25.37 -10.85 17.65
CA TYR A 587 -24.69 -10.26 16.51
C TYR A 587 -23.24 -10.68 16.45
N GLN A 588 -22.75 -10.98 15.24
CA GLN A 588 -21.34 -11.23 14.98
C GLN A 588 -20.92 -10.54 13.68
N VAL A 589 -19.91 -9.66 13.78
CA VAL A 589 -19.36 -8.91 12.65
C VAL A 589 -18.40 -9.79 11.86
N GLY A 590 -18.52 -9.76 10.54
CA GLY A 590 -17.61 -10.44 9.62
C GLY A 590 -17.79 -11.96 9.54
N LEU A 591 -16.93 -12.56 8.73
CA LEU A 591 -16.83 -14.01 8.59
C LEU A 591 -15.64 -14.56 9.39
N ARG A 592 -15.69 -15.83 9.76
CA ARG A 592 -14.60 -16.49 10.47
C ARG A 592 -13.34 -16.52 9.60
N GLY A 593 -13.47 -16.73 8.29
CA GLY A 593 -12.33 -16.64 7.37
C GLY A 593 -11.70 -15.23 7.29
N GLU A 594 -12.49 -14.17 7.53
CA GLU A 594 -11.94 -12.80 7.69
C GLU A 594 -11.18 -12.67 9.01
N ALA A 595 -11.75 -13.18 10.11
CA ALA A 595 -11.09 -13.17 11.43
C ALA A 595 -9.83 -14.04 11.49
N MET A 596 -9.79 -15.13 10.71
CA MET A 596 -8.61 -16.00 10.52
C MET A 596 -7.61 -15.41 9.52
N ASN A 597 -7.94 -14.27 8.89
CA ASN A 597 -7.14 -13.64 7.84
C ASN A 597 -6.73 -14.63 6.73
N LEU A 598 -7.67 -15.45 6.24
CA LEU A 598 -7.39 -16.47 5.20
C LEU A 598 -6.86 -15.89 3.88
N ILE A 599 -6.98 -14.58 3.70
CA ILE A 599 -6.44 -13.82 2.58
C ILE A 599 -4.93 -13.53 2.71
N SER A 600 -4.36 -13.67 3.91
CA SER A 600 -2.93 -13.44 4.14
C SER A 600 -2.10 -14.59 3.57
N PRO A 601 -1.03 -14.29 2.80
CA PRO A 601 -0.13 -15.31 2.27
C PRO A 601 0.56 -16.15 3.35
N SER A 602 0.76 -15.60 4.55
CA SER A 602 1.62 -16.14 5.61
C SER A 602 0.90 -16.71 6.84
N GLU A 603 -0.40 -16.45 7.03
CA GLU A 603 -1.08 -16.69 8.32
C GLU A 603 -2.08 -17.86 8.33
N ALA A 604 -2.44 -18.43 7.18
CA ALA A 604 -3.42 -19.51 7.12
C ALA A 604 -2.79 -20.90 7.40
N SER A 605 -3.22 -21.54 8.51
CA SER A 605 -2.92 -22.94 8.83
C SER A 605 -3.26 -23.89 7.66
N SER A 606 -2.36 -24.83 7.37
CA SER A 606 -2.46 -25.78 6.25
C SER A 606 -3.55 -26.85 6.43
N ASP A 607 -4.00 -27.05 7.68
CA ASP A 607 -4.69 -28.26 8.13
C ASP A 607 -6.22 -28.15 8.05
N ASP A 608 -6.76 -26.92 7.94
CA ASP A 608 -8.21 -26.65 7.91
C ASP A 608 -8.82 -26.67 6.49
N TRP A 609 -8.01 -26.85 5.45
CA TRP A 609 -8.47 -26.78 4.06
C TRP A 609 -8.80 -28.16 3.47
N ILE A 610 -10.00 -28.31 2.92
CA ILE A 610 -10.44 -29.48 2.14
C ILE A 610 -9.71 -29.48 0.79
N LYS A 611 -9.02 -30.58 0.48
CA LYS A 611 -8.16 -30.73 -0.71
C LYS A 611 -8.75 -31.75 -1.71
N GLY A 612 -8.33 -31.72 -2.97
CA GLY A 612 -8.61 -32.77 -3.95
C GLY A 612 -10.00 -32.70 -4.62
N SER A 613 -10.58 -33.85 -4.99
CA SER A 613 -11.87 -33.95 -5.69
C SER A 613 -13.07 -33.52 -4.84
N LEU A 614 -12.98 -33.67 -3.52
CA LEU A 614 -14.00 -33.26 -2.54
C LEU A 614 -14.25 -31.74 -2.57
N ALA A 615 -13.21 -30.93 -2.83
CA ALA A 615 -13.34 -29.48 -2.96
C ALA A 615 -14.23 -29.05 -4.15
N LYS A 616 -14.40 -29.91 -5.17
CA LYS A 616 -15.16 -29.64 -6.40
C LYS A 616 -16.58 -30.22 -6.41
N GLN A 617 -16.94 -31.06 -5.44
CA GLN A 617 -18.17 -31.86 -5.47
C GLN A 617 -19.38 -31.18 -4.82
N ASN A 618 -19.18 -30.28 -3.86
CA ASN A 618 -20.27 -29.60 -3.16
C ASN A 618 -20.37 -28.12 -3.57
N LYS A 619 -21.58 -27.61 -3.77
CA LYS A 619 -21.85 -26.17 -3.87
C LYS A 619 -22.52 -25.76 -2.56
N GLN A 620 -21.73 -25.35 -1.58
CA GLN A 620 -22.27 -24.74 -0.35
C GLN A 620 -22.06 -23.22 -0.45
N PRO A 621 -22.99 -22.40 0.06
CA PRO A 621 -22.73 -20.98 0.25
C PRO A 621 -21.65 -20.77 1.33
N LEU A 622 -20.98 -19.62 1.30
CA LEU A 622 -19.96 -19.22 2.29
C LEU A 622 -18.74 -20.15 2.31
N THR A 623 -18.08 -20.24 1.16
CA THR A 623 -16.88 -21.06 0.96
C THR A 623 -15.71 -20.19 0.50
N TRP A 624 -14.54 -20.38 1.14
CA TRP A 624 -13.26 -19.81 0.75
C TRP A 624 -12.50 -20.76 -0.15
N TYR A 625 -11.72 -20.21 -1.08
CA TYR A 625 -10.93 -20.96 -2.06
C TYR A 625 -9.48 -20.45 -2.11
N LYS A 626 -8.48 -21.34 -2.01
CA LYS A 626 -7.04 -21.01 -2.06
C LYS A 626 -6.27 -21.90 -3.05
N ILE A 627 -5.23 -21.38 -3.69
CA ILE A 627 -4.36 -22.16 -4.59
C ILE A 627 -3.01 -22.44 -3.89
N ASN A 628 -2.54 -23.69 -3.90
CA ASN A 628 -1.27 -24.08 -3.26
C ASN A 628 -0.07 -23.91 -4.19
N THR A 629 1.04 -23.46 -3.60
CA THR A 629 2.36 -23.31 -4.22
C THR A 629 3.43 -24.00 -3.37
N CYS A 630 4.66 -24.19 -3.89
CA CYS A 630 5.77 -24.77 -3.13
C CYS A 630 6.81 -23.72 -2.74
N ASN A 631 7.26 -23.76 -1.48
CA ASN A 631 8.31 -22.92 -0.91
C ASN A 631 9.36 -23.84 -0.27
N GLY A 632 10.66 -23.56 -0.44
CA GLY A 632 11.71 -24.40 0.14
C GLY A 632 13.07 -24.33 -0.55
N PHE A 633 14.00 -25.17 -0.08
CA PHE A 633 15.30 -25.39 -0.74
C PHE A 633 15.19 -26.32 -1.96
N TYR A 634 14.21 -27.23 -1.96
CA TYR A 634 13.86 -28.10 -3.09
C TYR A 634 12.34 -28.21 -3.20
N CYS A 635 11.85 -28.23 -4.43
CA CYS A 635 10.43 -28.44 -4.76
C CYS A 635 10.26 -29.47 -5.90
N ASP A 636 11.29 -30.27 -6.20
CA ASP A 636 11.27 -31.26 -7.28
C ASP A 636 10.41 -32.50 -6.96
N TYR A 637 10.13 -32.75 -5.68
CA TYR A 637 9.14 -33.74 -5.22
C TYR A 637 7.70 -33.18 -5.18
N PHE A 638 7.52 -31.87 -5.37
CA PHE A 638 6.21 -31.26 -5.35
C PHE A 638 5.44 -31.76 -6.57
N THR A 639 4.44 -32.60 -6.32
CA THR A 639 3.50 -32.97 -7.35
C THR A 639 2.29 -32.05 -7.22
N PRO A 640 1.85 -31.42 -8.32
CA PRO A 640 0.58 -30.74 -8.29
C PRO A 640 -0.48 -31.77 -7.93
N ASN A 641 -1.49 -31.37 -7.14
CA ASN A 641 -2.53 -32.28 -6.66
C ASN A 641 -3.30 -33.02 -7.78
N LYS A 642 -3.07 -32.70 -9.07
CA LYS A 642 -3.51 -33.44 -10.27
C LYS A 642 -2.46 -33.30 -11.39
N PRO A 643 -2.34 -34.29 -12.30
CA PRO A 643 -1.33 -34.29 -13.37
C PRO A 643 -1.50 -33.18 -14.43
N TYR A 644 -2.66 -32.53 -14.52
CA TYR A 644 -2.93 -31.48 -15.51
C TYR A 644 -2.59 -30.05 -15.04
N LYS A 645 -1.93 -29.86 -13.89
CA LYS A 645 -1.58 -28.52 -13.38
C LYS A 645 -0.09 -28.25 -13.56
N PRO A 646 0.31 -26.99 -13.75
CA PRO A 646 1.73 -26.62 -13.73
C PRO A 646 2.29 -26.78 -12.32
N THR A 647 3.49 -27.37 -12.24
CA THR A 647 4.31 -27.39 -11.03
C THR A 647 4.98 -26.02 -10.90
N MET A 648 4.76 -25.31 -9.77
CA MET A 648 5.28 -23.96 -9.52
C MET A 648 6.08 -23.88 -8.20
N TRP A 649 7.23 -23.22 -8.22
CA TRP A 649 8.09 -22.96 -7.08
C TRP A 649 8.10 -21.45 -6.78
N THR A 650 7.34 -21.01 -5.78
CA THR A 650 7.13 -19.60 -5.48
C THR A 650 8.20 -18.99 -4.59
N GLU A 651 8.89 -19.81 -3.80
CA GLU A 651 10.05 -19.37 -3.03
C GLU A 651 11.17 -20.39 -3.11
N ALA A 652 12.03 -20.25 -4.12
CA ALA A 652 13.30 -20.95 -4.20
C ALA A 652 14.34 -20.18 -3.38
N TRP A 653 14.72 -20.72 -2.23
CA TRP A 653 15.61 -20.05 -1.30
C TRP A 653 17.08 -20.16 -1.74
N PRO A 654 17.71 -19.08 -2.25
CA PRO A 654 19.11 -19.13 -2.71
C PRO A 654 20.11 -18.96 -1.56
N GLY A 655 19.62 -18.78 -0.34
CA GLY A 655 20.37 -18.57 0.88
C GLY A 655 19.41 -18.49 2.07
N TRP A 656 19.79 -17.75 3.12
CA TRP A 656 18.99 -17.64 4.33
C TRP A 656 19.31 -16.34 5.09
N PHE A 657 18.37 -15.84 5.88
CA PHE A 657 18.58 -14.67 6.74
C PHE A 657 19.55 -14.97 7.89
N THR A 658 20.08 -13.91 8.48
CA THR A 658 21.06 -13.97 9.58
C THR A 658 20.45 -13.48 10.89
N LEU A 659 20.90 -14.05 12.02
CA LEU A 659 20.42 -13.74 13.36
C LEU A 659 21.57 -13.21 14.21
N PHE A 660 21.36 -12.22 15.08
CA PHE A 660 22.36 -11.78 16.04
C PHE A 660 22.86 -12.96 16.89
N GLY A 661 24.17 -13.23 16.85
CA GLY A 661 24.84 -14.33 17.56
C GLY A 661 24.82 -15.65 16.79
N GLY A 662 24.10 -15.70 15.66
CA GLY A 662 24.11 -16.80 14.72
C GLY A 662 25.23 -16.68 13.67
N THR A 663 25.49 -17.80 12.98
CA THR A 663 26.39 -17.84 11.82
C THR A 663 25.71 -17.35 10.54
N ILE A 664 26.51 -16.84 9.61
CA ILE A 664 26.04 -16.50 8.26
C ILE A 664 25.81 -17.80 7.50
N ARG A 665 24.58 -18.04 7.05
CA ARG A 665 24.19 -19.25 6.33
C ARG A 665 24.41 -19.04 4.82
N LYS A 666 25.10 -19.97 4.18
CA LYS A 666 25.47 -19.89 2.76
C LYS A 666 24.92 -21.09 2.00
N ARG A 667 24.34 -20.91 0.81
CA ARG A 667 23.94 -22.02 -0.07
C ARG A 667 24.88 -22.08 -1.28
N PRO A 668 25.58 -23.21 -1.50
CA PRO A 668 26.36 -23.44 -2.72
C PRO A 668 25.53 -23.23 -3.97
N VAL A 669 26.09 -22.57 -4.98
CA VAL A 669 25.33 -22.31 -6.20
C VAL A 669 25.11 -23.59 -7.00
N GLU A 670 26.00 -24.56 -6.89
CA GLU A 670 25.89 -25.88 -7.49
C GLU A 670 24.63 -26.60 -6.99
N ASP A 671 24.39 -26.56 -5.67
CA ASP A 671 23.18 -27.12 -5.08
C ASP A 671 21.91 -26.38 -5.50
N LEU A 672 21.94 -25.04 -5.49
CA LEU A 672 20.82 -24.23 -5.95
C LEU A 672 20.47 -24.53 -7.42
N ALA A 673 21.49 -24.56 -8.28
CA ALA A 673 21.37 -24.88 -9.70
C ALA A 673 20.84 -26.31 -9.89
N PHE A 674 21.32 -27.26 -9.09
CA PHE A 674 20.81 -28.63 -9.08
C PHE A 674 19.34 -28.70 -8.70
N GLY A 675 18.91 -28.03 -7.61
CA GLY A 675 17.50 -27.97 -7.21
C GLY A 675 16.60 -27.37 -8.28
N VAL A 676 17.01 -26.24 -8.88
CA VAL A 676 16.31 -25.58 -9.99
C VAL A 676 16.20 -26.50 -11.20
N THR A 677 17.30 -27.14 -11.59
CA THR A 677 17.32 -28.05 -12.74
C THR A 677 16.45 -29.27 -12.50
N ARG A 678 16.49 -29.84 -11.30
CA ARG A 678 15.62 -30.95 -10.89
C ARG A 678 14.16 -30.57 -10.89
N PHE A 679 13.83 -29.34 -10.49
CA PHE A 679 12.46 -28.88 -10.56
C PHE A 679 11.98 -28.80 -12.02
N ILE A 680 12.77 -28.21 -12.91
CA ILE A 680 12.44 -28.10 -14.35
C ILE A 680 12.36 -29.49 -15.02
N GLN A 681 13.34 -30.37 -14.78
CA GLN A 681 13.35 -31.71 -15.41
C GLN A 681 12.13 -32.57 -14.99
N ASN A 682 11.50 -32.25 -13.86
CA ASN A 682 10.31 -32.92 -13.33
C ASN A 682 8.99 -32.19 -13.69
N GLY A 683 9.00 -31.34 -14.73
CA GLY A 683 7.81 -30.64 -15.22
C GLY A 683 7.52 -29.32 -14.51
N GLY A 684 8.49 -28.78 -13.78
CA GLY A 684 8.48 -27.42 -13.26
C GLY A 684 8.37 -26.38 -14.37
N SER A 685 7.47 -25.40 -14.21
CA SER A 685 7.18 -24.40 -15.25
C SER A 685 7.30 -22.95 -14.77
N TYR A 686 7.43 -22.73 -13.45
CA TYR A 686 7.60 -21.41 -12.86
C TYR A 686 8.51 -21.49 -11.63
N ILE A 687 9.48 -20.59 -11.52
CA ILE A 687 10.39 -20.47 -10.38
C ILE A 687 10.55 -19.00 -10.02
N ASN A 688 10.39 -18.67 -8.75
CA ASN A 688 10.75 -17.38 -8.18
C ASN A 688 11.83 -17.57 -7.10
N TYR A 689 12.88 -16.74 -7.12
CA TYR A 689 13.97 -16.79 -6.16
C TYR A 689 13.70 -15.84 -4.99
N TYR A 690 13.50 -16.40 -3.80
CA TYR A 690 13.32 -15.62 -2.56
C TYR A 690 14.56 -15.78 -1.69
N MET A 691 15.53 -14.86 -1.69
CA MET A 691 15.58 -13.55 -2.35
C MET A 691 16.60 -13.49 -3.50
N TYR A 692 16.28 -12.76 -4.57
CA TYR A 692 17.26 -12.48 -5.64
C TYR A 692 18.18 -11.30 -5.28
N HIS A 693 17.66 -10.33 -4.52
CA HIS A 693 18.36 -9.29 -3.79
C HIS A 693 17.62 -9.10 -2.46
N GLY A 694 18.32 -9.23 -1.34
CA GLY A 694 17.67 -9.15 -0.02
C GLY A 694 17.61 -7.72 0.54
N GLY A 695 18.73 -6.99 0.53
CA GLY A 695 18.80 -5.59 0.97
C GLY A 695 19.08 -5.43 2.48
N THR A 696 18.52 -4.38 3.09
CA THR A 696 18.75 -3.98 4.48
C THR A 696 17.43 -3.73 5.21
N ASN A 697 17.30 -4.24 6.43
CA ASN A 697 16.20 -3.96 7.35
C ASN A 697 16.41 -2.61 8.07
N PHE A 698 16.21 -1.50 7.38
CA PHE A 698 16.37 -0.16 7.97
C PHE A 698 15.39 0.11 9.12
N GLY A 699 15.78 0.99 10.05
CA GLY A 699 14.94 1.31 11.20
C GLY A 699 14.61 0.08 12.05
N ARG A 700 13.32 -0.08 12.34
CA ARG A 700 12.80 -1.17 13.18
C ARG A 700 12.11 -2.28 12.38
N THR A 701 12.35 -2.37 11.06
CA THR A 701 11.57 -3.22 10.14
C THR A 701 11.99 -4.69 10.09
N ALA A 702 13.07 -5.09 10.76
CA ALA A 702 13.49 -6.49 10.80
C ALA A 702 12.34 -7.36 11.37
N GLY A 703 11.77 -8.22 10.54
CA GLY A 703 10.66 -9.10 10.93
C GLY A 703 11.19 -10.32 11.68
N GLY A 704 10.70 -10.58 12.89
CA GLY A 704 11.13 -11.71 13.72
C GLY A 704 12.19 -11.32 14.76
N PRO A 705 12.16 -11.92 15.96
CA PRO A 705 13.14 -11.64 17.01
C PRO A 705 14.57 -12.00 16.59
N PHE A 706 15.52 -11.12 16.91
CA PHE A 706 16.96 -11.30 16.70
C PHE A 706 17.44 -11.35 15.24
N ILE A 707 16.60 -11.04 14.24
CA ILE A 707 17.08 -10.88 12.87
C ILE A 707 18.01 -9.66 12.78
N THR A 708 19.12 -9.82 12.05
CA THR A 708 20.09 -8.74 11.84
C THR A 708 19.53 -7.59 11.00
N THR A 709 20.18 -6.43 11.09
CA THR A 709 19.87 -5.30 10.21
C THR A 709 20.21 -5.62 8.76
N SER A 710 21.29 -6.37 8.51
CA SER A 710 21.55 -6.91 7.17
C SER A 710 20.48 -7.93 6.80
N TYR A 711 19.94 -7.80 5.58
CA TYR A 711 19.09 -8.79 4.94
C TYR A 711 19.72 -9.30 3.64
N ASP A 712 21.05 -9.38 3.57
CA ASP A 712 21.80 -9.88 2.39
C ASP A 712 21.28 -11.22 1.85
N TYR A 713 20.83 -12.09 2.78
CA TYR A 713 20.20 -13.38 2.50
C TYR A 713 21.09 -14.39 1.76
N ASP A 714 22.38 -14.09 1.55
CA ASP A 714 23.24 -14.82 0.60
C ASP A 714 22.60 -14.85 -0.81
N ALA A 715 21.96 -13.75 -1.19
CA ALA A 715 21.29 -13.62 -2.47
C ALA A 715 22.30 -13.48 -3.64
N PRO A 716 21.90 -13.80 -4.89
CA PRO A 716 22.72 -13.56 -6.08
C PRO A 716 23.19 -12.10 -6.25
N ILE A 717 22.42 -11.14 -5.73
CA ILE A 717 22.80 -9.74 -5.63
C ILE A 717 22.85 -9.38 -4.14
N ASP A 718 24.01 -8.94 -3.67
CA ASP A 718 24.28 -8.68 -2.26
C ASP A 718 23.50 -7.45 -1.72
N GLU A 719 23.54 -7.24 -0.41
CA GLU A 719 22.88 -6.11 0.28
C GLU A 719 23.20 -4.73 -0.32
N TYR A 720 24.35 -4.56 -0.96
CA TYR A 720 24.82 -3.29 -1.52
C TYR A 720 24.50 -3.14 -3.01
N GLY A 721 23.77 -4.09 -3.60
CA GLY A 721 23.41 -4.11 -5.01
C GLY A 721 24.52 -4.62 -5.93
N LEU A 722 25.56 -5.26 -5.39
CA LEU A 722 26.66 -5.85 -6.17
C LEU A 722 26.38 -7.31 -6.48
N VAL A 723 26.83 -7.77 -7.64
CA VAL A 723 26.71 -9.18 -8.03
C VAL A 723 27.58 -10.06 -7.14
N GLN A 724 27.01 -11.15 -6.63
CA GLN A 724 27.71 -12.10 -5.77
C GLN A 724 28.17 -13.30 -6.62
N GLU A 725 29.46 -13.39 -6.88
CA GLU A 725 30.04 -14.46 -7.71
C GLU A 725 30.55 -15.62 -6.85
N PRO A 726 30.37 -16.88 -7.30
CA PRO A 726 29.93 -17.29 -8.64
C PRO A 726 28.39 -17.40 -8.81
N LYS A 727 27.62 -17.04 -7.78
CA LYS A 727 26.20 -17.37 -7.69
C LYS A 727 25.38 -16.74 -8.82
N TYR A 728 25.61 -15.45 -9.07
CA TYR A 728 24.92 -14.70 -10.11
C TYR A 728 25.20 -15.26 -11.51
N SER A 729 26.48 -15.41 -11.88
CA SER A 729 26.84 -15.88 -13.22
C SER A 729 26.43 -17.32 -13.47
N HIS A 730 26.52 -18.21 -12.48
CA HIS A 730 26.12 -19.61 -12.63
C HIS A 730 24.59 -19.74 -12.85
N LEU A 731 23.78 -19.00 -12.10
CA LEU A 731 22.32 -18.96 -12.32
C LEU A 731 21.95 -18.36 -13.68
N LYS A 732 22.63 -17.28 -14.10
CA LYS A 732 22.43 -16.69 -15.42
C LYS A 732 22.67 -17.71 -16.54
N GLN A 733 23.75 -18.49 -16.45
CA GLN A 733 24.05 -19.55 -17.41
C GLN A 733 23.00 -20.68 -17.38
N LEU A 734 22.55 -21.08 -16.18
CA LEU A 734 21.46 -22.05 -16.03
C LEU A 734 20.17 -21.58 -16.71
N HIS A 735 19.76 -20.32 -16.49
CA HIS A 735 18.55 -19.76 -17.10
C HIS A 735 18.63 -19.75 -18.63
N GLN A 736 19.80 -19.41 -19.18
CA GLN A 736 20.05 -19.47 -20.62
C GLN A 736 19.94 -20.91 -21.14
N ALA A 737 20.52 -21.89 -20.44
CA ALA A 737 20.42 -23.30 -20.80
C ALA A 737 18.97 -23.81 -20.79
N ILE A 738 18.19 -23.49 -19.74
CA ILE A 738 16.76 -23.83 -19.65
C ILE A 738 15.98 -23.18 -20.79
N LYS A 739 16.28 -21.93 -21.14
CA LYS A 739 15.62 -21.22 -22.25
C LYS A 739 15.89 -21.85 -23.60
N HIS A 740 17.09 -22.39 -23.84
CA HIS A 740 17.34 -23.18 -25.04
C HIS A 740 16.51 -24.48 -25.11
N CYS A 741 16.08 -25.02 -23.96
CA CYS A 741 15.23 -26.20 -23.89
C CYS A 741 13.72 -25.90 -23.96
N GLU A 742 13.31 -24.63 -23.93
CA GLU A 742 11.93 -24.20 -23.67
C GLU A 742 10.91 -24.86 -24.62
N SER A 743 11.19 -24.89 -25.93
CA SER A 743 10.26 -25.46 -26.90
C SER A 743 10.00 -26.95 -26.67
N ALA A 744 11.00 -27.73 -26.24
CA ALA A 744 10.83 -29.14 -25.95
C ALA A 744 10.14 -29.37 -24.60
N LEU A 745 10.51 -28.58 -23.58
CA LEU A 745 9.94 -28.63 -22.23
C LEU A 745 8.44 -28.36 -22.21
N VAL A 746 7.95 -27.43 -23.03
CA VAL A 746 6.50 -27.07 -23.05
C VAL A 746 5.66 -27.93 -23.99
N SER A 747 6.28 -28.78 -24.82
CA SER A 747 5.60 -29.50 -25.90
C SER A 747 5.43 -31.00 -25.65
N SER A 748 6.07 -31.56 -24.64
CA SER A 748 6.03 -33.00 -24.35
C SER A 748 6.33 -33.29 -22.88
N ASP A 749 5.82 -34.40 -22.37
CA ASP A 749 6.25 -34.94 -21.08
C ASP A 749 7.61 -35.61 -21.19
N ALA A 750 8.36 -35.66 -20.09
CA ALA A 750 9.65 -36.33 -20.04
C ALA A 750 9.51 -37.85 -20.15
N THR A 751 10.29 -38.47 -21.03
CA THR A 751 10.60 -39.90 -20.97
C THR A 751 11.79 -40.09 -20.04
N VAL A 752 11.61 -40.83 -18.94
CA VAL A 752 12.66 -41.05 -17.94
C VAL A 752 13.34 -42.39 -18.15
N THR A 753 14.67 -42.38 -18.30
CA THR A 753 15.48 -43.59 -18.48
C THR A 753 16.56 -43.68 -17.40
N LYS A 754 16.74 -44.86 -16.80
CA LYS A 754 17.84 -45.08 -15.84
C LYS A 754 19.18 -45.18 -16.57
N LEU A 755 20.18 -44.47 -16.08
CA LEU A 755 21.57 -44.49 -16.58
C LEU A 755 22.52 -45.28 -15.66
N GLY A 756 22.00 -45.91 -14.61
CA GLY A 756 22.74 -46.68 -13.61
C GLY A 756 21.98 -46.71 -12.28
N SER A 757 22.65 -47.10 -11.19
CA SER A 757 22.03 -47.16 -9.85
C SER A 757 21.65 -45.79 -9.28
N TYR A 758 22.34 -44.73 -9.70
CA TYR A 758 22.16 -43.37 -9.20
C TYR A 758 22.00 -42.33 -10.32
N GLY A 759 21.75 -42.77 -11.56
CA GLY A 759 21.70 -41.88 -12.73
C GLY A 759 20.38 -41.97 -13.48
N GLU A 760 19.86 -40.84 -13.94
CA GLU A 760 18.63 -40.73 -14.73
C GLU A 760 18.81 -39.77 -15.92
N ALA A 761 18.13 -40.08 -17.03
CA ALA A 761 17.96 -39.20 -18.17
C ALA A 761 16.48 -38.83 -18.30
N HIS A 762 16.14 -37.55 -18.24
CA HIS A 762 14.82 -37.02 -18.59
C HIS A 762 14.88 -36.45 -19.99
N VAL A 763 14.15 -37.05 -20.93
CA VAL A 763 14.17 -36.67 -22.35
C VAL A 763 12.81 -36.12 -22.78
N PHE A 764 12.81 -34.90 -23.29
CA PHE A 764 11.65 -34.20 -23.84
C PHE A 764 11.80 -34.16 -25.36
N SER A 765 10.82 -34.68 -26.11
CA SER A 765 10.88 -34.77 -27.56
C SER A 765 9.53 -34.43 -28.17
N ALA A 766 9.48 -33.39 -29.00
CA ALA A 766 8.29 -33.04 -29.79
C ALA A 766 8.50 -33.35 -31.27
N GLY A 767 7.42 -33.74 -31.98
CA GLY A 767 7.43 -34.28 -33.35
C GLY A 767 7.92 -33.36 -34.48
N LYS A 768 8.68 -32.30 -34.18
CA LYS A 768 9.29 -31.35 -35.14
C LYS A 768 10.81 -31.16 -34.94
N GLY A 769 11.50 -32.13 -34.35
CA GLY A 769 12.97 -32.12 -34.21
C GLY A 769 13.52 -31.33 -33.01
N SER A 770 12.67 -30.78 -32.14
CA SER A 770 13.09 -30.20 -30.87
C SER A 770 13.23 -31.29 -29.80
N CYS A 771 14.42 -31.47 -29.26
CA CYS A 771 14.73 -32.48 -28.24
C CYS A 771 15.55 -31.86 -27.12
N ALA A 772 15.17 -32.02 -25.85
CA ALA A 772 16.00 -31.62 -24.70
C ALA A 772 16.20 -32.81 -23.74
N ALA A 773 17.41 -32.98 -23.23
CA ALA A 773 17.72 -34.02 -22.25
C ALA A 773 18.41 -33.44 -21.00
N PHE A 774 18.04 -33.98 -19.84
CA PHE A 774 18.65 -33.70 -18.55
C PHE A 774 19.25 -34.99 -18.01
N LEU A 775 20.58 -35.04 -17.89
CA LEU A 775 21.31 -36.21 -17.39
C LEU A 775 21.74 -35.94 -15.95
N SER A 776 21.11 -36.62 -15.00
CA SER A 776 21.29 -36.40 -13.56
C SER A 776 22.06 -37.55 -12.92
N ASN A 777 22.99 -37.22 -12.02
CA ASN A 777 23.70 -38.13 -11.13
C ASN A 777 23.40 -37.76 -9.67
N TYR A 778 22.74 -38.66 -8.96
CA TYR A 778 22.34 -38.51 -7.55
C TYR A 778 23.35 -39.11 -6.58
N HIS A 779 24.48 -39.65 -7.06
CA HIS A 779 25.52 -40.14 -6.16
C HIS A 779 26.23 -38.94 -5.51
N MET A 780 26.25 -38.91 -4.17
CA MET A 780 26.75 -37.74 -3.42
C MET A 780 28.28 -37.58 -3.51
N ASN A 781 29.02 -38.68 -3.72
CA ASN A 781 30.48 -38.67 -3.54
C ASN A 781 31.28 -39.14 -4.76
N ALA A 782 30.64 -39.46 -5.89
CA ALA A 782 31.34 -40.09 -7.01
C ALA A 782 30.77 -39.64 -8.35
N PRO A 783 31.63 -39.35 -9.35
CA PRO A 783 31.19 -39.10 -10.70
C PRO A 783 30.68 -40.41 -11.35
N ALA A 784 29.77 -40.29 -12.31
CA ALA A 784 29.23 -41.40 -13.08
C ALA A 784 29.64 -41.28 -14.55
N LYS A 785 30.13 -42.38 -15.15
CA LYS A 785 30.29 -42.50 -16.60
C LYS A 785 29.08 -43.22 -17.16
N VAL A 786 28.31 -42.55 -18.01
CA VAL A 786 27.03 -43.04 -18.55
C VAL A 786 27.03 -43.02 -20.07
N VAL A 787 26.28 -43.93 -20.69
CA VAL A 787 26.07 -43.94 -22.14
C VAL A 787 24.64 -43.47 -22.42
N PHE A 788 24.48 -42.40 -23.20
CA PHE A 788 23.20 -41.84 -23.61
C PHE A 788 23.27 -41.50 -25.11
N ASN A 789 22.24 -41.87 -25.90
CA ASN A 789 22.24 -41.70 -27.36
C ASN A 789 23.55 -42.15 -28.05
N LYS A 790 24.11 -43.30 -27.63
CA LYS A 790 25.36 -43.90 -28.15
C LYS A 790 26.63 -43.06 -27.92
N ARG A 791 26.58 -42.02 -27.09
CA ARG A 791 27.73 -41.21 -26.65
C ARG A 791 28.00 -41.41 -25.16
N GLN A 792 29.26 -41.24 -24.74
CA GLN A 792 29.67 -41.36 -23.35
C GLN A 792 29.72 -39.98 -22.69
N TYR A 793 29.09 -39.84 -21.51
CA TYR A 793 29.10 -38.63 -20.70
C TYR A 793 29.70 -38.92 -19.33
N THR A 794 30.40 -37.94 -18.75
CA THR A 794 30.85 -37.98 -17.36
C THR A 794 30.05 -36.97 -16.57
N LEU A 795 29.26 -37.45 -15.61
CA LEU A 795 28.41 -36.63 -14.74
C LEU A 795 29.09 -36.50 -13.37
N PRO A 796 29.42 -35.28 -12.89
CA PRO A 796 29.93 -35.07 -11.54
C PRO A 796 28.99 -35.61 -10.46
N ALA A 797 29.50 -35.78 -9.24
CA ALA A 797 28.69 -36.14 -8.08
C ALA A 797 27.60 -35.08 -7.84
N TRP A 798 26.39 -35.52 -7.49
CA TRP A 798 25.22 -34.67 -7.19
C TRP A 798 25.00 -33.54 -8.19
N SER A 799 24.81 -33.90 -9.46
CA SER A 799 24.76 -32.92 -10.56
C SER A 799 23.81 -33.34 -11.68
N THR A 800 23.32 -32.34 -12.41
CA THR A 800 22.61 -32.48 -13.67
C THR A 800 23.36 -31.74 -14.80
N SER A 801 23.44 -32.39 -15.96
CA SER A 801 23.91 -31.81 -17.22
C SER A 801 22.74 -31.60 -18.18
N ILE A 802 22.67 -30.44 -18.84
CA ILE A 802 21.58 -30.02 -19.73
C ILE A 802 22.04 -30.10 -21.20
N LEU A 803 21.26 -30.79 -22.03
CA LEU A 803 21.50 -31.00 -23.45
C LEU A 803 20.28 -30.53 -24.26
N PRO A 804 20.26 -29.29 -24.78
CA PRO A 804 19.09 -28.72 -25.49
C PRO A 804 18.79 -29.30 -26.86
N ASP A 805 19.65 -30.20 -27.35
CA ASP A 805 19.53 -30.96 -28.60
C ASP A 805 19.60 -32.48 -28.37
N CYS A 806 19.60 -32.92 -27.11
CA CYS A 806 19.82 -34.31 -26.68
C CYS A 806 21.20 -34.91 -27.06
N GLU A 807 22.18 -34.09 -27.43
CA GLU A 807 23.52 -34.52 -27.84
C GLU A 807 24.66 -33.76 -27.16
N ASN A 808 24.56 -32.44 -27.03
CA ASN A 808 25.66 -31.58 -26.59
C ASN A 808 25.36 -30.97 -25.23
N VAL A 809 26.26 -31.16 -24.26
CA VAL A 809 26.15 -30.55 -22.94
C VAL A 809 26.47 -29.06 -23.06
N VAL A 810 25.51 -28.20 -22.75
CA VAL A 810 25.71 -26.73 -22.74
C VAL A 810 25.88 -26.17 -21.33
N TYR A 811 25.45 -26.94 -20.32
CA TYR A 811 25.53 -26.53 -18.92
C TYR A 811 25.60 -27.75 -18.00
N SER A 812 26.40 -27.66 -16.94
CA SER A 812 26.44 -28.63 -15.85
C SER A 812 26.36 -27.90 -14.52
N THR A 813 25.39 -28.31 -13.68
CA THR A 813 25.15 -27.71 -12.36
C THR A 813 26.35 -27.71 -11.43
N ALA A 814 27.30 -28.65 -11.58
CA ALA A 814 28.51 -28.75 -10.75
C ALA A 814 29.76 -28.09 -11.36
N THR A 815 29.70 -27.61 -12.62
CA THR A 815 30.86 -26.98 -13.28
C THR A 815 30.77 -25.46 -13.17
N VAL A 816 31.36 -24.90 -12.11
CA VAL A 816 31.37 -23.45 -11.89
C VAL A 816 32.56 -22.82 -12.62
N VAL A 817 32.27 -21.95 -13.59
CA VAL A 817 33.29 -21.30 -14.44
C VAL A 817 33.69 -19.92 -13.91
N ALA A 818 32.78 -19.23 -13.22
CA ALA A 818 33.05 -17.90 -12.66
C ALA A 818 33.96 -18.00 -11.43
N LYS A 819 34.90 -17.05 -11.30
CA LYS A 819 35.72 -16.90 -10.10
C LYS A 819 34.89 -16.26 -8.98
N SER A 820 35.07 -16.76 -7.75
CA SER A 820 34.44 -16.15 -6.57
C SER A 820 34.90 -14.71 -6.39
N SER A 821 33.96 -13.82 -6.09
CA SER A 821 34.29 -12.44 -5.72
C SER A 821 34.81 -12.39 -4.28
N ASN A 822 35.98 -11.80 -4.07
CA ASN A 822 36.42 -11.44 -2.71
C ASN A 822 35.89 -10.05 -2.36
N VAL A 823 35.16 -10.00 -1.24
CA VAL A 823 34.60 -8.75 -0.71
C VAL A 823 35.59 -8.16 0.29
N GLU A 824 36.00 -6.92 0.05
CA GLU A 824 36.85 -6.17 0.98
C GLU A 824 36.14 -4.89 1.44
N MET A 825 36.22 -4.63 2.75
CA MET A 825 35.75 -3.39 3.36
C MET A 825 36.97 -2.54 3.70
N VAL A 826 37.18 -1.46 2.96
CA VAL A 826 38.38 -0.61 3.07
C VAL A 826 38.05 0.74 3.72
N PRO A 827 38.97 1.34 4.49
CA PRO A 827 38.76 2.66 5.07
C PRO A 827 38.41 3.71 4.00
N SER A 828 37.36 4.49 4.21
CA SER A 828 36.91 5.49 3.23
C SER A 828 37.74 6.78 3.23
N GLY A 829 38.58 6.98 4.25
CA GLY A 829 39.30 8.22 4.52
C GLY A 829 38.45 9.31 5.19
N SER A 830 37.16 9.08 5.42
CA SER A 830 36.31 10.00 6.19
C SER A 830 36.56 9.84 7.70
N VAL A 831 36.68 10.97 8.39
CA VAL A 831 37.02 11.03 9.82
C VAL A 831 35.84 11.63 10.59
N LEU A 832 35.48 10.99 11.71
CA LEU A 832 34.48 11.53 12.63
C LEU A 832 35.05 12.76 13.37
N TYR A 833 34.32 13.88 13.34
CA TYR A 833 34.64 15.10 14.07
C TYR A 833 33.49 15.54 14.98
N SER A 834 33.80 16.47 15.91
CA SER A 834 32.83 17.02 16.86
C SER A 834 32.07 15.97 17.70
N VAL A 835 32.78 14.92 18.13
CA VAL A 835 32.21 13.85 18.96
C VAL A 835 31.72 14.40 20.29
N ALA A 836 30.49 14.04 20.61
CA ALA A 836 29.75 14.45 21.79
C ALA A 836 29.00 13.26 22.39
N ARG A 837 28.78 13.31 23.71
CA ARG A 837 28.14 12.25 24.49
C ARG A 837 27.02 12.82 25.38
N TYR A 838 25.93 12.09 25.50
CA TYR A 838 24.86 12.31 26.47
C TYR A 838 24.56 10.99 27.16
N ASP A 839 24.49 11.02 28.49
CA ASP A 839 24.29 9.83 29.31
C ASP A 839 22.83 9.75 29.74
N GLU A 840 22.21 8.57 29.61
CA GLU A 840 20.82 8.40 30.04
C GLU A 840 20.67 8.57 31.55
N ASP A 841 19.76 9.47 31.95
CA ASP A 841 19.53 9.81 33.35
C ASP A 841 18.53 8.85 34.00
N ILE A 842 19.05 7.75 34.56
CA ILE A 842 18.26 6.70 35.20
C ILE A 842 17.54 7.18 36.48
N ALA A 843 18.01 8.27 37.11
CA ALA A 843 17.54 8.69 38.43
C ALA A 843 16.19 9.45 38.41
N THR A 844 15.83 10.09 37.29
CA THR A 844 14.62 10.93 37.17
C THR A 844 13.41 10.25 36.54
N TYR A 845 13.54 8.98 36.13
CA TYR A 845 12.42 8.21 35.58
C TYR A 845 11.31 8.06 36.64
N GLY A 846 10.03 8.24 36.32
CA GLY A 846 8.93 8.20 37.31
C GLY A 846 8.21 9.53 37.58
N ASP A 847 8.81 10.67 37.23
CA ASP A 847 8.28 11.99 37.61
C ASP A 847 7.33 12.63 36.57
N ARG A 848 7.27 12.09 35.34
CA ARG A 848 6.32 12.54 34.29
C ARG A 848 5.93 11.39 33.35
N GLY A 849 4.63 11.27 33.04
CA GLY A 849 4.13 10.41 31.95
C GLY A 849 4.15 8.90 32.21
N THR A 850 4.31 8.45 33.46
CA THR A 850 4.40 7.02 33.79
C THR A 850 3.04 6.38 34.07
N ILE A 851 2.81 5.21 33.49
CA ILE A 851 1.68 4.34 33.84
C ILE A 851 2.05 3.56 35.10
N THR A 852 1.11 3.36 36.02
CA THR A 852 1.34 2.47 37.18
C THR A 852 0.34 1.34 37.21
N ALA A 853 0.78 0.14 37.56
CA ALA A 853 -0.07 -1.02 37.72
C ALA A 853 0.34 -1.86 38.94
N LEU A 854 -0.61 -2.65 39.46
CA LEU A 854 -0.30 -3.73 40.39
C LEU A 854 0.19 -4.93 39.57
N GLY A 855 1.40 -5.38 39.87
CA GLY A 855 2.05 -6.46 39.14
C GLY A 855 2.70 -6.03 37.83
N LEU A 856 3.28 -7.01 37.14
CA LEU A 856 4.06 -6.84 35.92
C LEU A 856 3.19 -6.80 34.65
N LEU A 857 3.46 -5.85 33.76
CA LEU A 857 2.78 -5.70 32.47
C LEU A 857 3.63 -6.22 31.30
N ASP A 858 2.96 -6.75 30.29
CA ASP A 858 3.57 -7.11 29.02
C ASP A 858 4.09 -5.87 28.29
N GLN A 859 5.30 -5.97 27.74
CA GLN A 859 5.98 -4.85 27.09
C GLN A 859 5.25 -4.34 25.87
N ILE A 860 4.79 -5.21 24.98
CA ILE A 860 4.21 -4.82 23.68
C ILE A 860 2.82 -4.21 23.89
N ASN A 861 2.07 -4.72 24.87
CA ASN A 861 0.80 -4.11 25.28
C ASN A 861 0.97 -2.68 25.80
N VAL A 862 2.06 -2.38 26.52
CA VAL A 862 2.32 -1.04 27.04
C VAL A 862 2.92 -0.12 25.97
N THR A 863 3.92 -0.58 25.22
CA THR A 863 4.61 0.26 24.23
C THR A 863 3.80 0.45 22.95
N ARG A 864 2.84 -0.44 22.64
CA ARG A 864 2.11 -0.47 21.35
C ARG A 864 3.05 -0.45 20.14
N ASP A 865 4.21 -1.10 20.28
CA ASP A 865 5.32 -1.11 19.32
C ASP A 865 5.84 0.29 18.92
N THR A 866 5.54 1.34 19.70
CA THR A 866 6.07 2.69 19.42
C THR A 866 7.57 2.79 19.75
N ASN A 867 8.09 1.86 20.57
CA ASN A 867 9.48 1.84 21.02
C ASN A 867 9.98 0.43 21.38
N ASP A 868 11.29 0.19 21.24
CA ASP A 868 11.96 -1.06 21.61
C ASP A 868 12.18 -1.21 23.12
N TYR A 869 12.10 -0.12 23.87
CA TYR A 869 12.47 -0.04 25.27
C TYR A 869 11.25 0.21 26.17
N LEU A 870 11.17 -0.53 27.28
CA LEU A 870 10.21 -0.28 28.36
C LEU A 870 10.91 -0.37 29.71
N TRP A 871 10.78 0.69 30.50
CA TRP A 871 11.21 0.71 31.89
C TRP A 871 10.16 0.09 32.81
N TYR A 872 10.61 -0.78 33.71
CA TYR A 872 9.86 -1.33 34.84
C TYR A 872 10.52 -0.82 36.12
N ILE A 873 9.82 0.00 36.90
CA ILE A 873 10.38 0.67 38.06
C ILE A 873 9.56 0.34 39.29
N THR A 874 10.24 -0.03 40.39
CA THR A 874 9.59 -0.20 41.68
C THR A 874 10.51 0.21 42.83
N SER A 875 9.96 0.28 44.04
CA SER A 875 10.71 0.58 45.26
C SER A 875 10.56 -0.56 46.27
N VAL A 876 11.61 -0.86 46.99
CA VAL A 876 11.64 -1.83 48.08
C VAL A 876 12.27 -1.21 49.32
N ASP A 877 11.53 -1.24 50.42
CA ASP A 877 12.05 -0.83 51.72
C ASP A 877 12.81 -1.97 52.39
N ILE A 878 13.98 -1.63 52.92
CA ILE A 878 14.90 -2.53 53.61
C ILE A 878 15.08 -2.05 55.05
N LYS A 879 14.97 -2.97 56.00
CA LYS A 879 15.14 -2.66 57.44
C LYS A 879 16.59 -2.30 57.73
N GLU A 880 16.80 -1.29 58.57
CA GLU A 880 18.16 -0.91 59.01
C GLU A 880 18.85 -2.02 59.82
N SER A 881 18.08 -2.98 60.35
CA SER A 881 18.57 -4.14 61.08
C SER A 881 19.09 -5.28 60.22
N GLU A 882 19.02 -5.21 58.88
CA GLU A 882 19.47 -6.32 58.02
C GLU A 882 20.96 -6.65 58.22
N SER A 883 21.27 -7.94 58.34
CA SER A 883 22.62 -8.44 58.59
C SER A 883 23.63 -8.05 57.50
N PHE A 884 23.20 -7.95 56.24
CA PHE A 884 24.07 -7.58 55.12
C PHE A 884 24.57 -6.13 55.18
N LEU A 885 23.83 -5.22 55.84
CA LEU A 885 24.27 -3.84 56.07
C LEU A 885 25.42 -3.75 57.10
N ARG A 886 25.66 -4.84 57.84
CA ARG A 886 26.66 -4.93 58.92
C ARG A 886 27.77 -5.94 58.59
N GLY A 887 28.14 -6.03 57.32
CA GLY A 887 29.23 -6.90 56.84
C GLY A 887 28.80 -8.31 56.40
N GLY A 888 27.50 -8.60 56.34
CA GLY A 888 26.98 -9.83 55.72
C GLY A 888 27.05 -9.82 54.19
N LYS A 889 26.63 -10.93 53.55
CA LYS A 889 26.59 -11.05 52.08
C LYS A 889 25.43 -10.24 51.50
N TRP A 890 25.67 -9.53 50.40
CA TRP A 890 24.62 -8.79 49.69
C TRP A 890 23.48 -9.71 49.21
N PRO A 891 22.23 -9.24 49.26
CA PRO A 891 21.09 -9.98 48.74
C PRO A 891 21.18 -10.13 47.21
N THR A 892 20.61 -11.22 46.70
CA THR A 892 20.60 -11.52 45.26
C THR A 892 19.26 -11.12 44.65
N LEU A 893 19.27 -10.31 43.59
CA LEU A 893 18.10 -9.97 42.80
C LEU A 893 17.97 -10.94 41.62
N THR A 894 16.83 -11.59 41.49
CA THR A 894 16.45 -12.43 40.34
C THR A 894 15.38 -11.73 39.51
N VAL A 895 15.51 -11.79 38.18
CA VAL A 895 14.56 -11.21 37.22
C VAL A 895 14.36 -12.19 36.06
N ASP A 896 13.14 -12.68 35.90
CA ASP A 896 12.72 -13.50 34.77
C ASP A 896 11.93 -12.65 33.77
N SER A 897 12.37 -12.67 32.52
CA SER A 897 11.78 -11.92 31.42
C SER A 897 11.44 -12.85 30.25
N ALA A 898 10.25 -12.66 29.68
CA ALA A 898 9.90 -13.21 28.37
C ALA A 898 10.41 -12.33 27.21
N GLY A 899 11.02 -11.18 27.53
CA GLY A 899 11.63 -10.25 26.57
C GLY A 899 13.02 -10.68 26.10
N HIS A 900 13.51 -10.00 25.06
CA HIS A 900 14.71 -10.39 24.33
C HIS A 900 16.01 -10.00 25.04
N ALA A 901 15.99 -8.91 25.81
CA ALA A 901 17.05 -8.56 26.74
C ALA A 901 16.48 -7.77 27.94
N VAL A 902 17.22 -7.76 29.05
CA VAL A 902 16.94 -6.91 30.22
C VAL A 902 18.22 -6.32 30.76
N HIS A 903 18.19 -5.03 31.13
CA HIS A 903 19.25 -4.35 31.88
C HIS A 903 18.74 -4.01 33.29
N VAL A 904 19.55 -4.28 34.31
CA VAL A 904 19.14 -4.16 35.72
C VAL A 904 19.89 -3.04 36.41
N PHE A 905 19.14 -2.14 37.03
CA PHE A 905 19.65 -1.01 37.79
C PHE A 905 19.05 -0.98 39.20
N VAL A 906 19.89 -0.70 40.19
CA VAL A 906 19.46 -0.51 41.57
C VAL A 906 20.04 0.80 42.09
N ASN A 907 19.17 1.67 42.61
CA ASN A 907 19.52 3.03 43.07
C ASN A 907 20.29 3.85 42.02
N GLY A 908 19.97 3.67 40.73
CA GLY A 908 20.63 4.34 39.61
C GLY A 908 21.95 3.70 39.15
N HIS A 909 22.46 2.68 39.85
CA HIS A 909 23.67 1.97 39.47
C HIS A 909 23.35 0.73 38.63
N PHE A 910 24.15 0.46 37.60
CA PHE A 910 24.01 -0.71 36.73
C PHE A 910 24.59 -1.98 37.38
N TYR A 911 23.83 -3.07 37.35
CA TYR A 911 24.22 -4.37 37.92
C TYR A 911 24.43 -5.47 36.88
N GLY A 912 23.97 -5.28 35.64
CA GLY A 912 24.23 -6.20 34.54
C GLY A 912 23.06 -6.33 33.57
N SER A 913 23.27 -7.22 32.59
CA SER A 913 22.32 -7.50 31.51
C SER A 913 22.13 -9.01 31.33
N ALA A 914 20.96 -9.41 30.84
CA ALA A 914 20.73 -10.77 30.32
C ALA A 914 20.14 -10.69 28.91
N PHE A 915 20.55 -11.61 28.04
CA PHE A 915 20.22 -11.62 26.61
C PHE A 915 19.72 -12.99 26.16
N GLY A 916 18.67 -13.00 25.35
CA GLY A 916 18.11 -14.22 24.77
C GLY A 916 18.73 -14.55 23.42
N THR A 917 18.22 -15.61 22.81
CA THR A 917 18.44 -15.92 21.38
C THR A 917 17.09 -16.16 20.71
N ARG A 918 17.09 -16.38 19.39
CA ARG A 918 15.85 -16.74 18.70
C ARG A 918 15.25 -18.07 19.20
N GLU A 919 16.10 -19.05 19.48
CA GLU A 919 15.69 -20.37 19.98
C GLU A 919 15.21 -20.31 21.44
N ASN A 920 15.87 -19.49 22.27
CA ASN A 920 15.48 -19.27 23.65
C ASN A 920 15.35 -17.78 23.95
N ARG A 921 14.15 -17.25 23.72
CA ARG A 921 13.86 -15.82 23.89
C ARG A 921 13.84 -15.39 25.35
N LYS A 922 13.48 -16.30 26.27
CA LYS A 922 13.35 -16.00 27.70
C LYS A 922 14.72 -15.82 28.33
N VAL A 923 14.85 -14.82 29.21
CA VAL A 923 16.09 -14.51 29.91
C VAL A 923 15.85 -14.45 31.41
N SER A 924 16.85 -14.92 32.16
CA SER A 924 16.88 -14.78 33.61
C SER A 924 18.17 -14.07 34.01
N PHE A 925 18.05 -13.03 34.82
CA PHE A 925 19.16 -12.33 35.45
C PHE A 925 19.22 -12.71 36.93
N SER A 926 20.42 -12.91 37.48
CA SER A 926 20.65 -13.18 38.90
C SER A 926 22.01 -12.64 39.32
N ALA A 927 22.05 -11.65 40.22
CA ALA A 927 23.29 -11.10 40.76
C ALA A 927 23.11 -10.51 42.17
N PRO A 928 24.17 -10.46 43.00
CA PRO A 928 24.17 -9.71 44.26
C PRO A 928 23.99 -8.21 44.00
N VAL A 929 23.09 -7.56 44.74
CA VAL A 929 22.78 -6.13 44.62
C VAL A 929 23.05 -5.38 45.93
N ASN A 930 23.64 -4.19 45.83
CA ASN A 930 23.92 -3.36 47.01
C ASN A 930 22.68 -2.54 47.35
N LEU A 931 22.07 -2.81 48.51
CA LEU A 931 20.91 -2.10 49.03
C LEU A 931 21.31 -1.28 50.25
N ARG A 932 20.61 -0.17 50.51
CA ARG A 932 20.76 0.67 51.71
C ARG A 932 19.57 0.50 52.66
N GLY A 933 19.72 0.87 53.93
CA GLY A 933 18.58 1.00 54.83
C GLY A 933 17.54 2.00 54.29
N GLY A 934 16.25 1.69 54.45
CA GLY A 934 15.15 2.46 53.88
C GLY A 934 14.83 2.12 52.43
N ALA A 935 14.37 3.11 51.66
CA ALA A 935 13.87 2.92 50.30
C ALA A 935 15.00 2.69 49.28
N ASN A 936 14.86 1.61 48.51
CA ASN A 936 15.73 1.24 47.39
C ASN A 936 14.93 1.15 46.11
N ARG A 937 15.42 1.78 45.06
CA ARG A 937 14.76 1.78 43.76
C ARG A 937 15.33 0.69 42.87
N VAL A 938 14.47 -0.16 42.31
CA VAL A 938 14.82 -1.16 41.30
C VAL A 938 14.24 -0.70 39.96
N ALA A 939 15.08 -0.57 38.94
CA ALA A 939 14.68 -0.21 37.58
C ALA A 939 15.20 -1.27 36.60
N LEU A 940 14.31 -1.82 35.79
CA LEU A 940 14.60 -2.83 34.78
C LEU A 940 14.27 -2.24 33.41
N LEU A 941 15.24 -2.21 32.50
CA LEU A 941 15.01 -1.83 31.11
C LEU A 941 14.83 -3.09 30.28
N SER A 942 13.60 -3.34 29.85
CA SER A 942 13.30 -4.44 28.94
C SER A 942 13.46 -4.00 27.49
N VAL A 943 14.05 -4.87 26.66
CA VAL A 943 14.34 -4.58 25.25
C VAL A 943 13.65 -5.60 24.32
N ALA A 944 12.92 -5.09 23.32
CA ALA A 944 12.31 -5.88 22.26
C ALA A 944 13.14 -5.77 20.98
N VAL A 945 13.91 -6.82 20.66
CA VAL A 945 14.71 -6.92 19.42
C VAL A 945 13.88 -7.50 18.26
N GLY A 946 12.84 -6.77 17.83
CA GLY A 946 11.91 -7.19 16.77
C GLY A 946 10.68 -7.95 17.29
N LEU A 947 9.61 -8.01 16.49
CA LEU A 947 8.34 -8.67 16.86
C LEU A 947 8.26 -10.10 16.30
N PRO A 948 7.57 -11.02 16.99
CA PRO A 948 7.21 -12.32 16.42
C PRO A 948 6.46 -12.17 15.08
N ASN A 949 6.82 -12.98 14.09
CA ASN A 949 6.28 -12.92 12.72
C ASN A 949 6.01 -14.31 12.11
N ASP A 950 6.18 -15.37 12.88
CA ASP A 950 6.00 -16.76 12.44
C ASP A 950 5.64 -17.65 13.64
N GLY A 951 4.83 -18.69 13.39
CA GLY A 951 4.30 -19.61 14.39
C GLY A 951 2.80 -19.43 14.71
N PRO A 952 2.15 -20.41 15.37
CA PRO A 952 0.75 -20.29 15.75
C PRO A 952 0.57 -19.30 16.90
N HIS A 953 -0.44 -18.43 16.76
CA HIS A 953 -0.86 -17.46 17.79
C HIS A 953 0.27 -16.57 18.34
N PHE A 954 1.23 -16.16 17.50
CA PHE A 954 2.37 -15.38 17.96
C PHE A 954 1.99 -13.99 18.49
N GLU A 955 0.80 -13.47 18.15
CA GLU A 955 0.19 -12.27 18.73
C GLU A 955 -0.06 -12.39 20.23
N THR A 956 -0.17 -13.62 20.75
CA THR A 956 -0.38 -13.89 22.18
C THR A 956 0.93 -14.08 22.96
N TRP A 957 2.08 -14.06 22.27
CA TRP A 957 3.36 -14.34 22.91
C TRP A 957 3.79 -13.18 23.80
N ALA A 958 3.82 -13.43 25.10
CA ALA A 958 4.28 -12.43 26.06
C ALA A 958 5.73 -12.00 25.80
N THR A 959 6.01 -10.72 25.98
CA THR A 959 7.31 -10.09 25.80
C THR A 959 7.55 -9.11 26.96
N GLY A 960 8.80 -9.05 27.41
CA GLY A 960 9.23 -8.21 28.52
C GLY A 960 9.22 -8.89 29.88
N VAL A 961 9.35 -8.11 30.95
CA VAL A 961 9.45 -8.62 32.33
C VAL A 961 8.06 -9.01 32.81
N VAL A 962 7.63 -10.23 32.49
CA VAL A 962 6.34 -10.83 32.89
C VAL A 962 6.50 -12.05 33.78
N GLY A 963 7.76 -12.42 34.10
CA GLY A 963 8.11 -13.53 34.99
C GLY A 963 8.28 -13.10 36.44
N SER A 964 8.99 -13.92 37.24
CA SER A 964 9.31 -13.62 38.64
C SER A 964 10.37 -12.53 38.77
N VAL A 965 10.17 -11.60 39.71
CA VAL A 965 11.18 -10.66 40.19
C VAL A 965 11.27 -10.80 41.71
N ALA A 966 12.41 -11.24 42.25
CA ALA A 966 12.54 -11.53 43.68
C ALA A 966 13.91 -11.15 44.27
N LEU A 967 13.91 -10.81 45.54
CA LEU A 967 15.12 -10.63 46.36
C LEU A 967 15.31 -11.83 47.28
N HIS A 968 16.54 -12.34 47.31
CA HIS A 968 16.95 -13.47 48.16
C HIS A 968 18.03 -13.05 49.13
N GLY A 969 18.06 -13.67 50.32
CA GLY A 969 19.11 -13.44 51.32
C GLY A 969 18.87 -12.24 52.24
N LEU A 970 17.61 -11.79 52.38
CA LEU A 970 17.20 -10.91 53.48
C LEU A 970 16.97 -11.74 54.75
N ASP A 971 17.13 -11.13 55.93
CA ASP A 971 16.96 -11.79 57.22
C ASP A 971 15.53 -12.33 57.41
N GLU A 972 14.53 -11.67 56.81
CA GLU A 972 13.12 -12.07 56.82
C GLU A 972 12.75 -13.15 55.78
N GLY A 973 13.71 -13.60 54.97
CA GLY A 973 13.52 -14.58 53.89
C GLY A 973 13.42 -13.96 52.50
N ASN A 974 12.87 -14.72 51.54
CA ASN A 974 12.75 -14.25 50.16
C ASN A 974 11.60 -13.26 50.00
N LYS A 975 11.82 -12.19 49.25
CA LYS A 975 10.82 -11.14 48.97
C LYS A 975 10.46 -11.12 47.49
N ASP A 976 9.22 -11.48 47.17
CA ASP A 976 8.67 -11.43 45.81
C ASP A 976 8.18 -10.00 45.49
N LEU A 977 8.77 -9.39 44.46
CA LEU A 977 8.44 -8.05 43.99
C LEU A 977 7.47 -8.09 42.79
N SER A 978 7.16 -9.27 42.24
CA SER A 978 6.41 -9.42 40.98
C SER A 978 4.98 -8.89 41.05
N ARG A 979 4.35 -8.92 42.22
CA ARG A 979 2.95 -8.53 42.45
C ARG A 979 2.77 -7.15 43.06
N GLN A 980 3.86 -6.45 43.36
CA GLN A 980 3.78 -5.12 43.97
C GLN A 980 3.46 -4.03 42.94
N LYS A 981 3.37 -2.78 43.38
CA LYS A 981 3.14 -1.66 42.46
C LYS A 981 4.39 -1.38 41.61
N TRP A 982 4.22 -1.37 40.30
CA TRP A 982 5.24 -1.01 39.32
C TRP A 982 4.85 0.25 38.56
N ALA A 983 5.85 1.06 38.22
CA ALA A 983 5.74 2.20 37.32
C ALA A 983 6.42 1.87 35.98
N TYR A 984 5.84 2.34 34.89
CA TYR A 984 6.22 2.02 33.52
C TYR A 984 6.51 3.29 32.73
N GLN A 985 7.59 3.28 31.96
CA GLN A 985 7.92 4.36 31.03
C GLN A 985 8.35 3.80 29.67
N VAL A 986 7.61 4.19 28.62
CA VAL A 986 7.89 3.81 27.24
C VAL A 986 9.06 4.63 26.71
N GLY A 987 10.04 3.95 26.13
CA GLY A 987 11.19 4.57 25.46
C GLY A 987 12.25 5.18 26.39
N LEU A 988 13.30 5.69 25.76
CA LEU A 988 14.44 6.34 26.39
C LEU A 988 14.27 7.86 26.41
N ARG A 989 15.01 8.54 27.29
CA ARG A 989 14.90 9.99 27.40
C ARG A 989 15.50 10.68 26.18
N GLY A 990 16.60 10.15 25.63
CA GLY A 990 17.18 10.66 24.38
C GLY A 990 16.22 10.56 23.19
N GLU A 991 15.36 9.55 23.15
CA GLU A 991 14.30 9.44 22.14
C GLU A 991 13.21 10.50 22.36
N ALA A 992 12.77 10.68 23.61
CA ALA A 992 11.79 11.73 23.97
C ALA A 992 12.31 13.16 23.71
N LEU A 993 13.62 13.36 23.80
CA LEU A 993 14.30 14.62 23.50
C LEU A 993 14.64 14.78 22.01
N ASN A 994 14.29 13.81 21.18
CA ASN A 994 14.54 13.80 19.73
C ASN A 994 16.02 14.05 19.39
N LEU A 995 16.96 13.40 20.11
CA LEU A 995 18.41 13.59 19.91
C LEU A 995 18.90 13.21 18.50
N ILE A 996 18.08 12.48 17.74
CA ILE A 996 18.33 12.06 16.35
C ILE A 996 18.09 13.18 15.33
N SER A 997 17.37 14.25 15.70
CA SER A 997 16.96 15.31 14.77
C SER A 997 18.15 16.12 14.24
N PRO A 998 18.25 16.34 12.91
CA PRO A 998 19.27 17.20 12.33
C PRO A 998 18.92 18.69 12.41
N THR A 999 17.66 19.05 12.63
CA THR A 999 17.13 20.44 12.52
C THR A 999 16.61 21.00 13.83
N GLU A 1000 16.17 20.17 14.76
CA GLU A 1000 15.72 20.60 16.08
C GLU A 1000 16.91 20.52 17.05
N ALA A 1001 17.35 21.68 17.55
CA ALA A 1001 18.35 21.74 18.60
C ALA A 1001 17.75 21.26 19.92
N SER A 1002 17.84 19.96 20.19
CA SER A 1002 17.61 19.44 21.54
C SER A 1002 18.60 20.14 22.48
N SER A 1003 18.08 20.93 23.42
CA SER A 1003 18.83 21.77 24.35
C SER A 1003 19.45 20.95 25.49
N VAL A 1004 20.14 19.87 25.16
CA VAL A 1004 20.88 19.05 26.14
C VAL A 1004 22.34 19.46 26.20
N ASP A 1005 22.88 19.46 27.41
CA ASP A 1005 24.28 19.72 27.66
C ASP A 1005 25.12 18.49 27.32
N TRP A 1006 25.51 18.42 26.04
CA TRP A 1006 26.41 17.38 25.55
C TRP A 1006 27.80 17.49 26.18
N ILE A 1007 28.33 16.36 26.65
CA ILE A 1007 29.74 16.20 27.04
C ILE A 1007 30.57 16.16 25.76
N LYS A 1008 31.55 17.07 25.58
CA LYS A 1008 32.29 17.24 24.33
C LYS A 1008 33.77 16.85 24.45
N GLY A 1009 34.41 16.61 23.31
CA GLY A 1009 35.88 16.50 23.22
C GLY A 1009 36.42 15.16 23.76
N SER A 1010 37.59 15.18 24.38
CA SER A 1010 38.25 13.97 24.92
C SER A 1010 37.42 13.30 26.02
N LEU A 1011 36.68 14.07 26.82
CA LEU A 1011 35.79 13.57 27.87
C LEU A 1011 34.66 12.68 27.32
N ALA A 1012 34.17 12.97 26.12
CA ALA A 1012 33.16 12.15 25.44
C ALA A 1012 33.67 10.74 25.07
N LYS A 1013 34.99 10.52 25.06
CA LYS A 1013 35.64 9.27 24.65
C LYS A 1013 36.17 8.43 25.82
N GLN A 1014 36.17 8.96 27.05
CA GLN A 1014 36.88 8.34 28.19
C GLN A 1014 36.02 7.40 29.04
N ASN A 1015 34.69 7.58 29.06
CA ASN A 1015 33.82 6.91 30.02
C ASN A 1015 32.85 5.95 29.31
N LYS A 1016 32.90 4.66 29.67
CA LYS A 1016 32.16 3.55 29.03
C LYS A 1016 30.98 3.11 29.89
N GLN A 1017 30.08 4.02 30.21
CA GLN A 1017 28.87 3.64 30.94
C GLN A 1017 27.78 3.13 29.99
N PRO A 1018 26.94 2.18 30.44
CA PRO A 1018 25.75 1.73 29.71
C PRO A 1018 24.78 2.87 29.39
N LEU A 1019 23.92 2.67 28.39
CA LEU A 1019 22.87 3.61 27.96
C LEU A 1019 23.41 5.01 27.63
N THR A 1020 24.28 5.08 26.63
CA THR A 1020 24.95 6.29 26.20
C THR A 1020 24.51 6.69 24.79
N TRP A 1021 24.20 7.97 24.58
CA TRP A 1021 24.02 8.57 23.26
C TRP A 1021 25.31 9.21 22.80
N TYR A 1022 25.74 8.88 21.59
CA TYR A 1022 26.83 9.52 20.89
C TYR A 1022 26.32 10.33 19.72
N LYS A 1023 26.95 11.48 19.49
CA LYS A 1023 26.74 12.32 18.33
C LYS A 1023 28.09 12.67 17.72
N ALA A 1024 28.22 12.53 16.42
CA ALA A 1024 29.42 12.90 15.66
C ALA A 1024 29.04 13.43 14.28
N TYR A 1025 29.99 14.04 13.60
CA TYR A 1025 29.81 14.50 12.22
C TYR A 1025 30.88 13.94 11.30
N PHE A 1026 30.55 13.76 10.02
CA PHE A 1026 31.50 13.33 9.01
C PHE A 1026 31.16 13.85 7.62
N ASP A 1027 32.16 13.91 6.75
CA ASP A 1027 31.98 14.31 5.35
C ASP A 1027 31.83 13.09 4.45
N SER A 1028 31.00 13.18 3.40
CA SER A 1028 30.75 12.05 2.52
C SER A 1028 32.04 11.63 1.78
N PRO A 1029 32.42 10.35 1.80
CA PRO A 1029 33.55 9.86 1.01
C PRO A 1029 33.36 10.08 -0.49
N ARG A 1030 34.44 10.43 -1.20
CA ARG A 1030 34.45 10.56 -2.67
C ARG A 1030 34.19 9.21 -3.35
N GLY A 1031 33.69 9.24 -4.58
CA GLY A 1031 33.42 8.06 -5.42
C GLY A 1031 32.00 7.53 -5.28
N ASN A 1032 31.72 6.40 -5.95
CA ASN A 1032 30.38 5.79 -6.04
C ASN A 1032 30.29 4.41 -5.36
N GLU A 1033 31.37 3.94 -4.75
CA GLU A 1033 31.46 2.63 -4.11
C GLU A 1033 30.48 2.55 -2.92
N PRO A 1034 29.78 1.43 -2.67
CA PRO A 1034 28.86 1.36 -1.54
C PRO A 1034 29.54 1.61 -0.20
N LEU A 1035 28.81 2.16 0.77
CA LEU A 1035 29.35 2.57 2.08
C LEU A 1035 28.73 1.77 3.21
N ALA A 1036 29.48 1.61 4.30
CA ALA A 1036 28.97 1.10 5.56
C ALA A 1036 29.61 1.79 6.76
N LEU A 1037 28.94 1.73 7.92
CA LEU A 1037 29.56 2.00 9.21
C LEU A 1037 30.20 0.71 9.73
N ASP A 1038 31.46 0.80 10.14
CA ASP A 1038 32.11 -0.23 10.94
C ASP A 1038 31.85 0.04 12.42
N LEU A 1039 31.05 -0.85 13.03
CA LEU A 1039 30.64 -0.76 14.43
C LEU A 1039 31.29 -1.82 15.31
N GLU A 1040 32.39 -2.46 14.87
CA GLU A 1040 33.11 -3.49 15.65
C GLU A 1040 33.44 -3.07 17.09
N SER A 1041 33.75 -1.78 17.30
CA SER A 1041 34.10 -1.24 18.62
C SER A 1041 32.89 -0.94 19.51
N MET A 1042 31.68 -1.11 19.00
CA MET A 1042 30.43 -0.87 19.71
C MET A 1042 29.89 -2.17 20.31
N GLY A 1043 28.91 -2.08 21.22
CA GLY A 1043 28.33 -3.24 21.90
C GLY A 1043 26.99 -3.64 21.28
N LYS A 1044 25.93 -2.98 21.74
CA LYS A 1044 24.55 -3.19 21.26
C LYS A 1044 23.83 -1.85 21.26
N GLY A 1045 22.97 -1.61 20.27
CA GLY A 1045 22.25 -0.35 20.21
C GLY A 1045 21.56 -0.06 18.89
N GLN A 1046 21.43 1.22 18.56
CA GLN A 1046 20.78 1.72 17.35
C GLN A 1046 21.59 2.85 16.71
N ALA A 1047 21.51 2.97 15.39
CA ALA A 1047 22.29 3.93 14.61
C ALA A 1047 21.42 4.76 13.65
N TRP A 1048 21.73 6.05 13.53
CA TRP A 1048 21.09 6.99 12.62
C TRP A 1048 22.09 7.86 11.86
N ILE A 1049 21.78 8.19 10.61
CA ILE A 1049 22.49 9.19 9.81
C ILE A 1049 21.49 10.25 9.35
N ASN A 1050 21.76 11.51 9.67
CA ASN A 1050 20.91 12.65 9.29
C ASN A 1050 19.42 12.50 9.69
N GLY A 1051 19.14 11.80 10.79
CA GLY A 1051 17.79 11.47 11.25
C GLY A 1051 17.21 10.18 10.68
N GLU A 1052 17.83 9.61 9.65
CA GLU A 1052 17.42 8.34 9.05
C GLU A 1052 18.00 7.15 9.82
N SER A 1053 17.15 6.20 10.22
CA SER A 1053 17.57 5.07 11.04
C SER A 1053 18.20 3.96 10.20
N LEU A 1054 19.48 3.66 10.44
CA LEU A 1054 20.17 2.53 9.82
C LEU A 1054 19.65 1.19 10.37
N GLY A 1055 19.29 1.17 11.65
CA GLY A 1055 18.72 0.01 12.33
C GLY A 1055 19.45 -0.35 13.61
N ARG A 1056 19.23 -1.58 14.09
CA ARG A 1056 19.82 -2.09 15.33
C ARG A 1056 21.21 -2.64 15.07
N TYR A 1057 22.16 -2.38 15.95
CA TYR A 1057 23.47 -3.03 15.90
C TYR A 1057 23.70 -3.90 17.14
N TRP A 1058 24.44 -4.99 16.96
CA TRP A 1058 24.85 -5.86 18.06
C TRP A 1058 26.06 -6.68 17.61
N THR A 1059 27.22 -6.38 18.19
CA THR A 1059 28.52 -7.02 17.88
C THR A 1059 28.70 -8.39 18.56
N THR A 1060 27.60 -9.10 18.80
CA THR A 1060 27.65 -10.44 19.39
C THR A 1060 28.35 -11.42 18.44
N ILE A 1061 29.19 -12.28 19.01
CA ILE A 1061 30.00 -13.24 18.26
C ILE A 1061 29.16 -14.42 17.78
N ALA A 1062 29.30 -14.78 16.51
CA ALA A 1062 28.61 -15.90 15.90
C ALA A 1062 29.11 -17.25 16.44
N LYS A 1063 28.19 -18.10 16.89
CA LYS A 1063 28.47 -19.47 17.36
C LYS A 1063 27.82 -20.49 16.45
N GLY A 1064 28.59 -21.47 15.95
CA GLY A 1064 28.11 -22.54 15.08
C GLY A 1064 29.24 -23.41 14.55
N ASN A 1065 28.99 -24.11 13.45
CA ASN A 1065 29.93 -25.03 12.80
C ASN A 1065 30.34 -24.51 11.40
N CYS A 1066 31.41 -23.73 11.34
CA CYS A 1066 31.93 -23.16 10.10
C CYS A 1066 33.00 -24.05 9.44
N GLY A 1067 32.71 -25.34 9.31
CA GLY A 1067 33.57 -26.29 8.58
C GLY A 1067 33.52 -26.09 7.04
N SER A 1068 34.22 -26.97 6.31
CA SER A 1068 34.18 -26.97 4.85
C SER A 1068 32.77 -27.21 4.32
N CYS A 1069 32.30 -26.32 3.45
CA CYS A 1069 30.99 -26.45 2.80
C CYS A 1069 31.05 -27.42 1.62
N ASN A 1070 30.10 -28.36 1.55
CA ASN A 1070 29.97 -29.32 0.45
C ASN A 1070 28.59 -29.14 -0.22
N TYR A 1071 28.56 -29.02 -1.54
CA TYR A 1071 27.33 -28.87 -2.31
C TYR A 1071 26.58 -30.20 -2.51
N ALA A 1072 27.27 -31.34 -2.38
CA ALA A 1072 26.70 -32.63 -2.72
C ALA A 1072 25.83 -33.20 -1.57
N GLY A 1073 24.60 -33.58 -1.91
CA GLY A 1073 23.61 -34.13 -0.99
C GLY A 1073 22.47 -33.16 -0.66
N ALA A 1074 21.52 -33.59 0.16
CA ALA A 1074 20.37 -32.76 0.54
C ALA A 1074 20.81 -31.56 1.42
N TYR A 1075 20.47 -30.37 0.96
CA TYR A 1075 20.80 -29.11 1.61
C TYR A 1075 19.77 -28.71 2.69
N ARG A 1076 20.27 -28.20 3.81
CA ARG A 1076 19.53 -27.46 4.83
C ARG A 1076 20.34 -26.23 5.22
N GLN A 1077 19.69 -25.25 5.86
CA GLN A 1077 20.33 -24.01 6.30
C GLN A 1077 21.52 -24.21 7.24
N ALA A 1078 21.71 -25.39 7.83
CA ALA A 1078 22.83 -25.73 8.72
C ALA A 1078 24.04 -26.36 8.03
N ASN A 1079 23.94 -26.75 6.76
CA ASN A 1079 25.01 -27.48 6.07
C ASN A 1079 26.24 -26.60 5.82
N CYS A 1080 26.03 -25.31 5.55
CA CYS A 1080 27.10 -24.38 5.18
C CYS A 1080 26.95 -23.09 5.97
N GLN A 1081 27.87 -22.90 6.92
CA GLN A 1081 27.90 -21.78 7.84
C GLN A 1081 29.26 -21.07 7.73
N SER A 1082 29.27 -19.76 7.93
CA SER A 1082 30.48 -18.94 7.92
C SER A 1082 30.42 -17.86 9.02
N GLY A 1083 31.58 -17.22 9.28
CA GLY A 1083 31.69 -16.13 10.26
C GLY A 1083 31.82 -16.55 11.72
N CYS A 1084 32.07 -17.83 12.03
CA CYS A 1084 32.26 -18.29 13.41
C CYS A 1084 33.44 -17.58 14.07
N GLY A 1085 33.27 -17.15 15.32
CA GLY A 1085 34.31 -16.43 16.06
C GLY A 1085 34.37 -14.92 15.77
N GLU A 1086 33.63 -14.45 14.77
CA GLU A 1086 33.53 -13.03 14.41
C GLU A 1086 32.15 -12.45 14.80
N PRO A 1087 32.01 -11.11 14.90
CA PRO A 1087 30.71 -10.47 15.06
C PRO A 1087 29.77 -10.85 13.92
N THR A 1088 28.54 -11.27 14.24
CA THR A 1088 27.59 -11.70 13.20
C THR A 1088 27.31 -10.61 12.17
N GLN A 1089 27.20 -9.35 12.62
CA GLN A 1089 27.16 -8.19 11.75
C GLN A 1089 28.09 -7.12 12.31
N ARG A 1090 29.14 -6.82 11.55
CA ARG A 1090 30.10 -5.74 11.85
C ARG A 1090 29.78 -4.46 11.09
N TRP A 1091 29.40 -4.62 9.82
CA TRP A 1091 29.18 -3.51 8.89
C TRP A 1091 27.70 -3.24 8.67
N TYR A 1092 27.34 -1.96 8.71
CA TYR A 1092 25.96 -1.50 8.58
C TYR A 1092 25.84 -0.57 7.38
N HIS A 1093 25.06 -1.00 6.38
CA HIS A 1093 24.94 -0.31 5.09
C HIS A 1093 24.49 1.15 5.25
N VAL A 1094 25.24 2.07 4.63
CA VAL A 1094 24.94 3.50 4.58
C VAL A 1094 24.54 3.89 3.16
N PRO A 1095 23.25 4.17 2.90
CA PRO A 1095 22.82 4.65 1.60
C PRO A 1095 23.46 5.99 1.25
N ARG A 1096 24.13 6.06 0.10
CA ARG A 1096 24.75 7.31 -0.37
C ARG A 1096 23.73 8.43 -0.57
N SER A 1097 22.50 8.09 -0.91
CA SER A 1097 21.39 9.06 -1.06
C SER A 1097 21.02 9.78 0.24
N TRP A 1098 21.40 9.25 1.41
CA TRP A 1098 21.18 9.89 2.70
C TRP A 1098 22.28 10.90 3.06
N LEU A 1099 23.38 10.93 2.28
CA LEU A 1099 24.55 11.74 2.59
C LEU A 1099 24.54 13.09 1.86
N LYS A 1100 24.86 14.13 2.62
CA LYS A 1100 25.26 15.45 2.14
C LYS A 1100 26.77 15.44 1.85
N PRO A 1101 27.29 16.35 1.00
CA PRO A 1101 28.72 16.43 0.75
C PRO A 1101 29.57 16.62 2.02
N ARG A 1102 29.06 17.39 2.99
CA ARG A 1102 29.72 17.66 4.27
C ARG A 1102 28.71 17.74 5.42
N GLY A 1103 29.19 17.55 6.64
CA GLY A 1103 28.41 17.78 7.85
C GLY A 1103 27.28 16.77 8.08
N ASN A 1104 27.48 15.52 7.69
CA ASN A 1104 26.52 14.45 7.98
C ASN A 1104 26.52 14.14 9.47
N LEU A 1105 25.34 14.15 10.08
CA LEU A 1105 25.14 13.83 11.48
C LEU A 1105 25.06 12.31 11.67
N LEU A 1106 25.96 11.74 12.46
CA LEU A 1106 25.87 10.38 12.98
C LEU A 1106 25.37 10.44 14.43
N VAL A 1107 24.30 9.71 14.74
CA VAL A 1107 23.84 9.49 16.11
C VAL A 1107 23.82 7.99 16.39
N LEU A 1108 24.40 7.57 17.52
CA LEU A 1108 24.35 6.20 18.00
C LEU A 1108 23.77 6.18 19.42
N PHE A 1109 22.86 5.26 19.69
CA PHE A 1109 22.51 4.89 21.06
C PHE A 1109 23.20 3.57 21.40
N GLU A 1110 23.99 3.54 22.48
CA GLU A 1110 24.84 2.42 22.90
C GLU A 1110 24.44 1.90 24.29
N GLU A 1111 24.08 0.61 24.35
CA GLU A 1111 23.53 -0.03 25.54
C GLU A 1111 24.62 -0.54 26.51
N LEU A 1112 25.79 -0.95 26.04
CA LEU A 1112 26.76 -1.75 26.82
C LEU A 1112 28.11 -1.07 27.09
N GLY A 1113 28.34 0.13 26.56
CA GLY A 1113 29.58 0.89 26.77
C GLY A 1113 30.61 0.75 25.64
N GLY A 1114 30.15 0.68 24.39
CA GLY A 1114 30.95 0.76 23.17
C GLY A 1114 31.85 1.99 23.03
N ASP A 1115 32.90 1.87 22.21
CA ASP A 1115 33.93 2.89 21.97
C ASP A 1115 33.73 3.60 20.61
N ILE A 1116 33.13 4.78 20.66
CA ILE A 1116 32.87 5.63 19.48
C ILE A 1116 34.15 6.06 18.75
N SER A 1117 35.32 6.06 19.41
CA SER A 1117 36.55 6.59 18.83
C SER A 1117 37.12 5.73 17.70
N LYS A 1118 36.67 4.48 17.58
CA LYS A 1118 37.07 3.50 16.56
C LYS A 1118 36.01 3.28 15.48
N VAL A 1119 34.83 3.89 15.61
CA VAL A 1119 33.80 3.85 14.57
C VAL A 1119 34.28 4.59 13.32
N SER A 1120 34.10 3.97 12.16
CA SER A 1120 34.54 4.56 10.89
C SER A 1120 33.57 4.27 9.75
N VAL A 1121 33.63 5.12 8.71
CA VAL A 1121 32.94 4.86 7.45
C VAL A 1121 33.89 4.09 6.54
N VAL A 1122 33.44 2.95 6.04
CA VAL A 1122 34.19 2.08 5.12
C VAL A 1122 33.52 2.01 3.76
N LYS A 1123 34.30 1.71 2.72
CA LYS A 1123 33.84 1.45 1.36
C LYS A 1123 33.86 -0.05 1.09
N ARG A 1124 32.86 -0.53 0.37
CA ARG A 1124 32.84 -1.89 -0.16
C ARG A 1124 33.51 -1.93 -1.52
N SER A 1125 34.51 -2.78 -1.67
CA SER A 1125 35.17 -3.08 -2.95
C SER A 1125 35.08 -4.57 -3.24
N SER A 1126 34.90 -4.91 -4.51
CA SER A 1126 34.96 -6.29 -5.00
C SER A 1126 36.25 -6.47 -5.79
N VAL A 1127 37.08 -7.43 -5.38
CA VAL A 1127 38.27 -7.84 -6.13
C VAL A 1127 37.97 -9.18 -6.80
N HIS A 1128 38.16 -9.25 -8.13
CA HIS A 1128 37.89 -10.43 -8.96
C HIS A 1128 39.12 -11.32 -9.17
#